data_AF-A0A926CMS6-F1
#
_entry.id   AF-A0A926CMS6-F1
#
_cell.length_a   1.000
_cell.length_b   1.000
_cell.length_c   1.000
_cell.angle_alpha   90.00
_cell.angle_beta   90.00
_cell.angle_gamma   90.00
#
_symmetry.space_group_name_H-M   'P 1'
#
loop_
_entity.id
_entity.type
_entity.pdbx_description
1 polymer ?
#
loop_
_entity_poly.entity_id
_entity_poly.type
_entity_poly.pdbx_seq_one_letter_code
_entity_poly.pdbx_strand_id
1 'polypeptide(L)'
;MASSAEATGSTRLVFGPFEYDQTSGELRKHGTRLRLQGQPLQILSALLQRPNKIVSRDEFQQQLWNGGTFVDFEHGLNAAVNRLRQVLGDSADQPRYIETLPGRGYRFIAPVQVPTPAALLLTVPSPVNEDGRLQKARHSRIKLWLGGVAGGALMFGLFIGYHVGSRQPQRVVAQPLRFSFAPPQGYVIEPASSRQSISLSPDGSKLAFTAMNASGLFTVFVRDFRALEALPVANTTGAHSVFWGPDDHSLYFTARGSLLRASLEGDSYQVVSDSPAIISSVIALPSAKLLISGASGTFTVSNSGGALQPSRDSYRWSQNLPDGKHILYTVFDPSIGRHRTRVARFGEPNSAKNLLETDSRTLYTPSTARPGTGYLLSVRAGNLLAHPFDPNSLRVTGEPVAVAHRIYSFLNTGAADFSVSETGVLAYQRYVGRSQLAWVDRKGQVITTVGPRGVNLKYATLSPNGANIATSIFDADRGVLDIWIISTTSGAERRMFTGPGLGVFPVWSPDSRKLVYGRGFSGSPPKLFIKGIRDNETQEALPPDFFQIPTDWSRDGRFVAFTNTGSVQVENEMKGDIRLVDLARNREVIHLTSTPFHEASPAFSPDGRWLAFTSNESGRAEVYMQAFEAGNSPKVVGERFIVSRHGAASLRWRRDGKELFCVGADGRLYAIPVELSQPPKIGTPVPLFDISLQARGAIHAPLGFDVSSDGRRFLVPIAATLEPSEIVVIQNWEAALKSGKSQ
;
A
#
# COMPACT_ATOMS: atom_id res chain seq x y z
N MET A 1 53.85 47.85 -11.66
CA MET A 1 53.02 48.32 -10.53
C MET A 1 51.97 47.26 -10.27
N ALA A 2 52.08 46.60 -9.12
CA ALA A 2 51.11 45.65 -8.63
C ALA A 2 49.85 46.40 -8.18
N SER A 3 48.68 45.87 -8.50
CA SER A 3 47.46 46.13 -7.73
C SER A 3 46.82 44.78 -7.43
N SER A 4 47.00 44.40 -6.17
CA SER A 4 46.39 43.30 -5.45
C SER A 4 44.87 43.38 -5.49
N ALA A 5 44.22 42.41 -6.14
CA ALA A 5 42.81 42.11 -5.91
C ALA A 5 42.74 41.00 -4.87
N GLU A 6 42.19 41.36 -3.71
CA GLU A 6 42.04 40.55 -2.50
C GLU A 6 41.30 39.23 -2.77
N ALA A 7 41.86 38.14 -2.23
CA ALA A 7 41.15 36.89 -2.09
C ALA A 7 40.00 37.07 -1.08
N THR A 8 38.77 37.17 -1.57
CA THR A 8 37.57 36.97 -0.73
C THR A 8 37.49 35.49 -0.38
N GLY A 9 38.16 35.10 0.69
CA GLY A 9 38.12 33.74 1.23
C GLY A 9 36.68 33.35 1.60
N SER A 10 36.14 32.31 0.95
CA SER A 10 34.91 31.68 1.42
C SER A 10 35.20 30.95 2.73
N THR A 11 34.62 31.43 3.82
CA THR A 11 34.71 30.75 5.11
C THR A 11 33.75 29.56 5.10
N ARG A 12 34.21 28.44 4.52
CA ARG A 12 33.49 27.17 4.63
C ARG A 12 33.66 26.62 6.04
N LEU A 13 32.56 26.23 6.65
CA LEU A 13 32.52 25.54 7.94
C LEU A 13 32.16 24.08 7.70
N VAL A 14 32.88 23.17 8.33
CA VAL A 14 32.62 21.72 8.27
C VAL A 14 32.26 21.22 9.66
N PHE A 15 31.16 20.48 9.77
CA PHE A 15 30.75 19.84 11.01
C PHE A 15 30.09 18.49 10.69
N GLY A 16 30.59 17.41 11.29
CA GLY A 16 30.16 16.05 10.93
C GLY A 16 30.25 15.81 9.40
N PRO A 17 29.19 15.32 8.74
CA PRO A 17 29.17 15.11 7.29
C PRO A 17 28.81 16.37 6.48
N PHE A 18 28.64 17.53 7.13
CA PHE A 18 28.10 18.74 6.52
C PHE A 18 29.17 19.78 6.21
N GLU A 19 28.97 20.48 5.10
CA GLU A 19 29.75 21.66 4.70
C GLU A 19 28.78 22.84 4.55
N TYR A 20 29.03 23.92 5.27
CA TYR A 20 28.25 25.15 5.21
C TYR A 20 29.12 26.28 4.68
N ASP A 21 28.70 26.87 3.56
CA ASP A 21 29.36 28.04 2.99
C ASP A 21 28.69 29.31 3.55
N GLN A 22 29.41 30.05 4.38
CA GLN A 22 28.89 31.24 5.04
C GLN A 22 28.55 32.38 4.06
N THR A 23 29.19 32.41 2.88
CA THR A 23 28.99 33.47 1.90
C THR A 23 27.76 33.21 1.04
N SER A 24 27.58 31.97 0.59
CA SER A 24 26.44 31.60 -0.27
C SER A 24 25.19 31.14 0.51
N GLY A 25 25.33 30.85 1.81
CA GLY A 25 24.27 30.24 2.61
C GLY A 25 23.93 28.82 2.15
N GLU A 26 24.86 28.14 1.46
CA GLU A 26 24.64 26.78 0.96
C GLU A 26 25.09 25.75 1.99
N LEU A 27 24.19 24.82 2.33
CA LEU A 27 24.49 23.64 3.15
C LEU A 27 24.60 22.40 2.26
N ARG A 28 25.68 21.64 2.39
CA ARG A 28 25.90 20.35 1.71
C ARG A 28 26.12 19.23 2.72
N LYS A 29 25.80 18.00 2.33
CA LYS A 29 26.14 16.78 3.08
C LYS A 29 26.81 15.79 2.13
N HIS A 30 28.06 15.42 2.40
CA HIS A 30 28.87 14.60 1.48
C HIS A 30 28.88 15.11 0.03
N GLY A 31 28.99 16.44 -0.15
CA GLY A 31 28.99 17.08 -1.47
C GLY A 31 27.61 17.32 -2.11
N THR A 32 26.53 16.74 -1.59
CA THR A 32 25.15 16.98 -2.08
C THR A 32 24.53 18.18 -1.40
N ARG A 33 23.99 19.13 -2.18
CA ARG A 33 23.28 20.31 -1.66
C ARG A 33 21.98 19.92 -0.94
N LEU A 34 21.81 20.39 0.29
CA LEU A 34 20.58 20.27 1.08
C LEU A 34 19.75 21.55 0.96
N ARG A 35 18.43 21.39 0.82
CA ARG A 35 17.50 22.53 0.73
C ARG A 35 17.17 23.05 2.14
N LEU A 36 17.87 24.09 2.56
CA LEU A 36 17.62 24.85 3.79
C LEU A 36 17.52 26.34 3.42
N GLN A 37 16.38 26.98 3.68
CA GLN A 37 16.10 28.37 3.30
C GLN A 37 15.29 29.08 4.39
N GLY A 38 15.29 30.42 4.37
CA GLY A 38 14.54 31.24 5.31
C GLY A 38 15.08 31.19 6.75
N GLN A 39 14.18 31.26 7.73
CA GLN A 39 14.52 31.30 9.16
C GLN A 39 15.39 30.12 9.65
N PRO A 40 15.14 28.85 9.27
CA PRO A 40 16.02 27.74 9.64
C PRO A 40 17.49 27.91 9.22
N LEU A 41 17.73 28.50 8.04
CA LEU A 41 19.09 28.76 7.55
C LEU A 41 19.76 29.87 8.36
N GLN A 42 19.03 30.93 8.67
CA GLN A 42 19.54 32.04 9.47
C GLN A 42 19.85 31.60 10.91
N ILE A 43 19.00 30.74 11.49
CA ILE A 43 19.25 30.10 12.79
C ILE A 43 20.54 29.26 12.75
N LEU A 44 20.72 28.42 11.72
CA LEU A 44 21.95 27.64 11.56
C LEU A 44 23.18 28.54 11.47
N SER A 45 23.10 29.62 10.69
CA SER A 45 24.18 30.59 10.56
C SER A 45 24.56 31.22 11.90
N ALA A 46 23.57 31.70 12.68
CA ALA A 46 23.79 32.29 13.99
C ALA A 46 24.41 31.30 15.00
N LEU A 47 23.95 30.04 14.98
CA LEU A 47 24.47 28.96 15.82
C LEU A 47 25.92 28.59 15.45
N LEU A 48 26.26 28.56 14.16
CA LEU A 48 27.60 28.22 13.66
C LEU A 48 28.63 29.35 13.83
N GLN A 49 28.18 30.60 13.94
CA GLN A 49 29.07 31.73 14.26
C GLN A 49 29.63 31.67 15.69
N ARG A 50 28.91 30.99 16.61
CA ARG A 50 29.27 30.89 18.02
C ARG A 50 29.11 29.44 18.52
N PRO A 51 29.87 28.46 17.98
CA PRO A 51 29.72 27.06 18.39
C PRO A 51 30.01 26.92 19.89
N ASN A 52 29.31 25.99 20.54
CA ASN A 52 29.32 25.73 21.98
C ASN A 52 28.89 26.89 22.89
N LYS A 53 28.43 28.03 22.35
CA LYS A 53 27.80 29.10 23.12
C LYS A 53 26.28 29.08 22.93
N ILE A 54 25.58 29.57 23.94
CA ILE A 54 24.12 29.69 23.91
C ILE A 54 23.79 30.93 23.07
N VAL A 55 22.89 30.77 22.10
CA VAL A 55 22.17 31.88 21.46
C VAL A 55 20.80 31.96 22.11
N SER A 56 20.50 33.08 22.76
CA SER A 56 19.27 33.25 23.51
C SER A 56 18.06 33.42 22.59
N ARG A 57 16.86 33.19 23.12
CA ARG A 57 15.61 33.46 22.40
C ARG A 57 15.50 34.93 22.02
N ASP A 58 15.84 35.84 22.95
CA ASP A 58 15.85 37.28 22.70
C ASP A 58 16.83 37.67 21.59
N GLU A 59 18.00 37.02 21.52
CA GLU A 59 18.97 37.23 20.43
C GLU A 59 18.40 36.78 19.07
N PHE A 60 17.72 35.62 19.01
CA PHE A 60 17.04 35.19 17.80
C PHE A 60 15.91 36.15 17.41
N GLN A 61 15.15 36.65 18.38
CA GLN A 61 14.08 37.61 18.14
C GLN A 61 14.63 38.91 17.54
N GLN A 62 15.69 39.46 18.13
CA GLN A 62 16.34 40.69 17.64
C GLN A 62 17.05 40.50 16.31
N GLN A 63 17.61 39.33 16.02
CA GLN A 63 18.34 39.11 14.76
C GLN A 63 17.42 38.76 13.59
N LEU A 64 16.36 37.99 13.84
CA LEU A 64 15.55 37.37 12.78
C LEU A 64 14.15 37.99 12.65
N TRP A 65 13.68 38.74 13.65
CA TRP A 65 12.33 39.34 13.69
C TRP A 65 12.31 40.86 13.94
N ASN A 66 13.31 41.61 13.45
CA ASN A 66 13.27 43.07 13.52
C ASN A 66 12.13 43.66 12.67
N GLY A 67 11.17 44.35 13.32
CA GLY A 67 10.27 45.29 12.63
C GLY A 67 8.76 45.08 12.74
N GLY A 68 8.24 44.18 13.59
CA GLY A 68 6.78 44.07 13.78
C GLY A 68 6.34 43.22 14.97
N THR A 69 5.21 43.57 15.58
CA THR A 69 4.58 42.82 16.67
C THR A 69 4.14 41.45 16.16
N PHE A 70 4.94 40.42 16.41
CA PHE A 70 4.59 39.03 16.10
C PHE A 70 3.83 38.41 17.27
N VAL A 71 2.62 37.93 17.01
CA VAL A 71 1.71 37.37 18.03
C VAL A 71 2.14 35.97 18.49
N ASP A 72 3.13 35.34 17.83
CA ASP A 72 3.62 34.00 18.22
C ASP A 72 5.09 33.71 17.82
N PHE A 73 6.03 34.48 18.39
CA PHE A 73 7.47 34.29 18.17
C PHE A 73 7.96 32.91 18.64
N GLU A 74 7.48 32.44 19.80
CA GLU A 74 7.92 31.17 20.39
C GLU A 74 7.58 29.98 19.49
N HIS A 75 6.35 29.92 18.96
CA HIS A 75 5.97 28.84 18.05
C HIS A 75 6.78 28.90 16.74
N GLY A 76 7.02 30.08 16.19
CA GLY A 76 7.83 30.29 14.98
C GLY A 76 9.27 29.83 15.15
N LEU A 77 9.93 30.19 16.26
CA LEU A 77 11.29 29.77 16.56
C LEU A 77 11.39 28.25 16.73
N ASN A 78 10.45 27.64 17.47
CA ASN A 78 10.43 26.19 17.70
C ASN A 78 10.20 25.41 16.39
N ALA A 79 9.29 25.89 15.52
CA ALA A 79 9.05 25.29 14.21
C ALA A 79 10.29 25.37 13.31
N ALA A 80 10.98 26.51 13.29
CA ALA A 80 12.19 26.71 12.49
C ALA A 80 13.37 25.84 12.97
N VAL A 81 13.57 25.71 14.29
CA VAL A 81 14.59 24.81 14.86
C VAL A 81 14.26 23.34 14.57
N ASN A 82 12.98 22.94 14.68
CA ASN A 82 12.57 21.57 14.34
C ASN A 82 12.82 21.25 12.87
N ARG A 83 12.57 22.21 11.97
CA ARG A 83 12.90 22.04 10.55
C ARG A 83 14.41 21.92 10.31
N LEU A 84 15.21 22.71 11.01
CA LEU A 84 16.67 22.61 10.96
C LEU A 84 17.15 21.24 11.44
N ARG A 85 16.60 20.72 12.55
CA ARG A 85 16.90 19.37 13.06
C ARG A 85 16.56 18.28 12.06
N GLN A 86 15.40 18.35 11.40
CA GLN A 86 15.02 17.40 10.34
C GLN A 86 16.05 17.36 9.20
N VAL A 87 16.54 18.52 8.75
CA VAL A 87 17.54 18.60 7.67
C VAL A 87 18.90 18.05 8.12
N LEU A 88 19.29 18.27 9.38
CA LEU A 88 20.53 17.75 9.95
C LEU A 88 20.43 16.27 10.39
N GLY A 89 19.24 15.68 10.41
CA GLY A 89 19.00 14.35 10.98
C GLY A 89 19.20 14.31 12.50
N ASP A 90 18.90 15.41 13.17
CA ASP A 90 19.09 15.64 14.60
C ASP A 90 17.79 15.44 15.40
N SER A 91 17.91 15.15 16.71
CA SER A 91 16.77 14.92 17.62
C SER A 91 16.84 15.86 18.83
N ALA A 92 15.69 16.32 19.33
CA ALA A 92 15.63 17.10 20.57
C ALA A 92 15.92 16.25 21.82
N ASP A 93 15.51 14.98 21.82
CA ASP A 93 15.69 14.05 22.94
C ASP A 93 17.12 13.49 23.03
N GLN A 94 17.83 13.46 21.91
CA GLN A 94 19.21 12.99 21.78
C GLN A 94 20.00 13.91 20.82
N PRO A 95 20.33 15.14 21.24
CA PRO A 95 20.91 16.14 20.35
C PRO A 95 22.34 15.77 19.96
N ARG A 96 22.61 15.80 18.66
CA ARG A 96 23.94 15.63 18.06
C ARG A 96 24.53 16.95 17.55
N TYR A 97 23.69 17.88 17.11
CA TYR A 97 24.12 19.17 16.57
C TYR A 97 23.55 20.35 17.34
N ILE A 98 22.26 20.32 17.68
CA ILE A 98 21.54 21.44 18.31
C ILE A 98 20.89 20.98 19.60
N GLU A 99 21.42 21.47 20.71
CA GLU A 99 20.88 21.24 22.04
C GLU A 99 19.88 22.35 22.42
N THR A 100 18.73 21.95 22.96
CA THR A 100 17.76 22.89 23.54
C THR A 100 18.04 23.06 25.02
N LEU A 101 18.21 24.31 25.46
CA LEU A 101 18.29 24.66 26.88
C LEU A 101 16.97 25.32 27.28
N PRO A 102 16.09 24.61 28.03
CA PRO A 102 14.77 25.12 28.43
C PRO A 102 14.86 26.50 29.07
N GLY A 103 14.03 27.43 28.61
CA GLY A 103 14.00 28.82 29.08
C GLY A 103 15.22 29.70 28.75
N ARG A 104 16.28 29.15 28.13
CA ARG A 104 17.54 29.89 27.88
C ARG A 104 17.85 30.11 26.41
N GLY A 105 17.63 29.11 25.55
CA GLY A 105 17.89 29.22 24.11
C GLY A 105 18.40 27.93 23.50
N TYR A 106 19.25 28.06 22.47
CA TYR A 106 19.80 26.94 21.70
C TYR A 106 21.31 27.01 21.64
N ARG A 107 21.97 25.85 21.59
CA ARG A 107 23.43 25.74 21.49
C ARG A 107 23.81 24.74 20.40
N PHE A 108 24.78 25.12 19.57
CA PHE A 108 25.40 24.18 18.63
C PHE A 108 26.52 23.40 19.34
N ILE A 109 26.40 22.08 19.40
CA ILE A 109 27.27 21.22 20.23
C ILE A 109 28.27 20.36 19.42
N ALA A 110 28.11 20.30 18.10
CA ALA A 110 29.03 19.54 17.26
C ALA A 110 30.33 20.34 16.99
N PRO A 111 31.50 19.68 16.87
CA PRO A 111 32.74 20.34 16.48
C PRO A 111 32.63 21.00 15.10
N VAL A 112 33.01 22.27 15.01
CA VAL A 112 33.05 23.04 13.77
C VAL A 112 34.50 23.31 13.38
N GLN A 113 34.87 22.91 12.17
CA GLN A 113 36.20 23.09 11.60
C GLN A 113 36.15 24.08 10.44
N VAL A 114 37.16 24.95 10.34
CA VAL A 114 37.41 25.75 9.14
C VAL A 114 38.48 25.00 8.34
N PRO A 115 38.18 24.47 7.14
CA PRO A 115 39.19 23.84 6.30
C PRO A 115 40.27 24.87 5.99
N THR A 116 41.48 24.68 6.52
CA THR A 116 42.65 25.42 6.04
C THR A 116 42.95 24.88 4.64
N PRO A 117 43.14 25.73 3.62
CA PRO A 117 43.48 25.25 2.29
C PRO A 117 44.82 24.50 2.38
N ALA A 118 44.75 23.17 2.32
CA ALA A 118 45.92 22.32 2.14
C ALA A 118 46.45 22.59 0.73
N ALA A 119 47.68 23.12 0.65
CA ALA A 119 48.43 23.24 -0.59
C ALA A 119 48.56 21.83 -1.20
N LEU A 120 47.72 21.53 -2.19
CA LEU A 120 47.81 20.33 -2.99
C LEU A 120 48.99 20.48 -3.95
N LEU A 121 50.16 19.98 -3.53
CA LEU A 121 51.20 19.52 -4.44
C LEU A 121 50.67 18.31 -5.20
N LEU A 122 50.05 18.55 -6.36
CA LEU A 122 49.87 17.54 -7.39
C LEU A 122 50.90 17.82 -8.50
N THR A 123 52.02 17.10 -8.43
CA THR A 123 52.93 16.95 -9.57
C THR A 123 52.21 16.18 -10.68
N VAL A 124 51.85 16.91 -11.73
CA VAL A 124 51.45 16.36 -13.03
C VAL A 124 52.75 16.03 -13.79
N PRO A 125 52.95 14.80 -14.31
CA PRO A 125 54.00 14.58 -15.29
C PRO A 125 53.60 15.27 -16.59
N SER A 126 54.41 16.24 -17.00
CA SER A 126 54.28 16.98 -18.26
C SER A 126 54.34 16.06 -19.50
N PRO A 127 53.75 16.48 -20.62
CA PRO A 127 53.85 15.79 -21.90
C PRO A 127 55.30 15.83 -22.41
N VAL A 128 55.77 14.71 -22.95
CA VAL A 128 57.05 14.64 -23.64
C VAL A 128 56.95 15.37 -24.98
N ASN A 129 57.62 16.50 -25.07
CA ASN A 129 58.06 17.10 -26.33
C ASN A 129 59.23 16.25 -26.86
N GLU A 130 59.12 15.74 -28.09
CA GLU A 130 60.29 15.38 -28.89
C GLU A 130 60.50 16.44 -29.97
N ASP A 131 61.44 17.36 -29.71
CA ASP A 131 62.08 18.14 -30.74
C ASP A 131 63.34 17.41 -31.23
N GLY A 132 63.35 17.12 -32.53
CA GLY A 132 64.48 17.39 -33.41
C GLY A 132 65.71 16.49 -33.32
N ARG A 133 65.89 15.64 -34.34
CA ARG A 133 67.13 15.63 -35.15
C ARG A 133 66.96 14.91 -36.49
N LEU A 134 66.99 15.72 -37.56
CA LEU A 134 67.16 15.31 -38.94
C LEU A 134 68.55 14.68 -39.14
N GLN A 135 68.60 13.44 -39.64
CA GLN A 135 69.77 12.90 -40.32
C GLN A 135 69.42 12.51 -41.76
N LYS A 136 70.29 12.97 -42.67
CA LYS A 136 70.28 12.79 -44.12
C LYS A 136 70.22 11.32 -44.54
N ALA A 137 69.40 11.01 -45.55
CA ALA A 137 69.63 9.89 -46.45
C ALA A 137 69.33 10.30 -47.90
N ARG A 138 70.12 9.72 -48.81
CA ARG A 138 70.40 10.13 -50.19
C ARG A 138 69.21 9.96 -51.14
N HIS A 139 69.22 10.82 -52.15
CA HIS A 139 68.43 10.69 -53.38
C HIS A 139 68.70 9.36 -54.08
N SER A 140 67.66 8.62 -54.43
CA SER A 140 67.64 7.77 -55.62
C SER A 140 66.28 7.84 -56.30
N ARG A 141 66.28 8.31 -57.54
CA ARG A 141 65.15 8.39 -58.47
C ARG A 141 64.62 6.99 -58.78
N ILE A 142 63.38 6.67 -58.44
CA ILE A 142 62.60 5.62 -59.13
C ILE A 142 61.19 6.16 -59.46
N LYS A 143 60.77 5.84 -60.68
CA LYS A 143 59.72 6.45 -61.49
C LYS A 143 58.30 6.09 -61.03
N LEU A 144 57.35 6.93 -61.43
CA LEU A 144 55.91 6.72 -61.42
C LEU A 144 55.50 5.29 -61.83
N TRP A 145 54.60 4.69 -61.04
CA TRP A 145 53.43 3.95 -61.51
C TRP A 145 52.27 4.16 -60.52
N LEU A 146 51.54 5.26 -60.73
CA LEU A 146 50.26 5.56 -60.09
C LEU A 146 49.16 4.96 -60.99
N GLY A 147 48.39 4.01 -60.46
CA GLY A 147 47.22 3.47 -61.15
C GLY A 147 46.49 2.34 -60.43
N GLY A 148 47.17 1.51 -59.61
CA GLY A 148 46.56 0.31 -59.00
C GLY A 148 46.29 0.37 -57.49
N VAL A 149 47.05 1.16 -56.71
CA VAL A 149 47.06 1.04 -55.24
C VAL A 149 45.96 1.87 -54.56
N ALA A 150 45.49 2.96 -55.19
CA ALA A 150 44.39 3.77 -54.66
C ALA A 150 43.04 3.05 -54.75
N GLY A 151 42.82 2.23 -55.80
CA GLY A 151 41.60 1.44 -55.97
C GLY A 151 41.49 0.28 -54.98
N GLY A 152 42.61 -0.40 -54.69
CA GLY A 152 42.64 -1.49 -53.72
C GLY A 152 42.36 -1.05 -52.28
N ALA A 153 42.91 0.09 -51.85
CA ALA A 153 42.67 0.64 -50.52
C ALA A 153 41.23 1.15 -50.33
N LEU A 154 40.63 1.73 -51.38
CA LEU A 154 39.23 2.14 -51.39
C LEU A 154 38.28 0.94 -51.38
N MET A 155 38.58 -0.11 -52.15
CA MET A 155 37.78 -1.34 -52.16
C MET A 155 37.91 -2.12 -50.85
N PHE A 156 39.08 -2.14 -50.22
CA PHE A 156 39.27 -2.78 -48.91
C PHE A 156 38.62 -1.97 -47.79
N GLY A 157 38.67 -0.63 -47.86
CA GLY A 157 37.95 0.27 -46.96
C GLY A 157 36.43 0.16 -47.11
N LEU A 158 35.92 0.02 -48.34
CA LEU A 158 34.51 -0.24 -48.62
C LEU A 158 34.09 -1.65 -48.20
N PHE A 159 34.96 -2.65 -48.33
CA PHE A 159 34.69 -4.02 -47.88
C PHE A 159 34.65 -4.12 -46.35
N ILE A 160 35.58 -3.47 -45.65
CA ILE A 160 35.54 -3.36 -44.19
C ILE A 160 34.36 -2.50 -43.75
N GLY A 161 34.09 -1.37 -44.41
CA GLY A 161 32.93 -0.52 -44.13
C GLY A 161 31.60 -1.26 -44.35
N TYR A 162 31.52 -2.08 -45.40
CA TYR A 162 30.37 -2.96 -45.66
C TYR A 162 30.28 -4.08 -44.62
N HIS A 163 31.38 -4.73 -44.22
CA HIS A 163 31.34 -5.80 -43.21
C HIS A 163 31.15 -5.29 -41.77
N VAL A 164 31.65 -4.12 -41.43
CA VAL A 164 31.44 -3.47 -40.13
C VAL A 164 30.05 -2.82 -40.08
N GLY A 165 29.56 -2.27 -41.19
CA GLY A 165 28.20 -1.73 -41.31
C GLY A 165 27.11 -2.79 -41.49
N SER A 166 27.43 -3.99 -42.02
CA SER A 166 26.51 -5.14 -42.16
C SER A 166 26.55 -6.09 -40.96
N ARG A 167 27.55 -5.98 -40.08
CA ARG A 167 27.42 -6.49 -38.72
C ARG A 167 26.38 -5.63 -38.02
N GLN A 168 25.13 -6.10 -38.03
CA GLN A 168 24.12 -5.58 -37.11
C GLN A 168 24.80 -5.47 -35.75
N PRO A 169 24.86 -4.28 -35.12
CA PRO A 169 25.42 -4.17 -33.79
C PRO A 169 24.75 -5.26 -32.98
N GLN A 170 25.54 -6.19 -32.45
CA GLN A 170 25.03 -7.30 -31.67
C GLN A 170 24.19 -6.64 -30.60
N ARG A 171 22.86 -6.67 -30.75
CA ARG A 171 21.94 -6.01 -29.81
C ARG A 171 22.32 -6.64 -28.50
N VAL A 172 22.97 -5.87 -27.62
CA VAL A 172 23.24 -6.30 -26.26
C VAL A 172 21.85 -6.55 -25.71
N VAL A 173 21.44 -7.82 -25.69
CA VAL A 173 20.17 -8.22 -25.08
C VAL A 173 20.41 -7.93 -23.62
N ALA A 174 19.93 -6.77 -23.18
CA ALA A 174 20.06 -6.36 -21.80
C ALA A 174 19.52 -7.51 -20.95
N GLN A 175 20.40 -8.10 -20.14
CA GLN A 175 20.01 -9.22 -19.32
C GLN A 175 18.90 -8.77 -18.37
N PRO A 176 17.95 -9.66 -18.04
CA PRO A 176 16.92 -9.32 -17.07
C PRO A 176 17.60 -9.06 -15.72
N LEU A 177 17.45 -7.84 -15.20
CA LEU A 177 17.93 -7.50 -13.86
C LEU A 177 16.79 -7.71 -12.89
N ARG A 178 17.01 -8.54 -11.88
CA ARG A 178 16.02 -8.86 -10.86
C ARG A 178 16.50 -8.43 -9.48
N PHE A 179 15.66 -7.73 -8.76
CA PHE A 179 15.88 -7.37 -7.36
C PHE A 179 14.54 -7.36 -6.62
N SER A 180 14.61 -7.41 -5.30
CA SER A 180 13.46 -7.19 -4.43
C SER A 180 13.79 -6.14 -3.38
N PHE A 181 12.76 -5.57 -2.78
CA PHE A 181 12.93 -4.72 -1.62
C PHE A 181 11.81 -4.96 -0.62
N ALA A 182 12.19 -4.82 0.66
CA ALA A 182 11.27 -4.88 1.79
C ALA A 182 10.56 -3.54 1.99
N PRO A 183 9.41 -3.52 2.68
CA PRO A 183 8.81 -2.27 3.14
C PRO A 183 9.77 -1.47 4.03
N PRO A 184 9.63 -0.13 4.08
CA PRO A 184 10.30 0.70 5.06
C PRO A 184 10.09 0.23 6.50
N GLN A 185 11.04 0.53 7.39
CA GLN A 185 10.97 0.13 8.80
C GLN A 185 9.66 0.61 9.46
N GLY A 186 9.00 -0.29 10.20
CA GLY A 186 7.71 0.01 10.84
C GLY A 186 6.48 -0.17 9.94
N TYR A 187 6.68 -0.64 8.71
CA TYR A 187 5.61 -0.91 7.75
C TYR A 187 5.62 -2.36 7.25
N VAL A 188 4.46 -2.80 6.77
CA VAL A 188 4.28 -4.09 6.09
C VAL A 188 3.53 -3.92 4.78
N ILE A 189 3.92 -4.68 3.76
CA ILE A 189 3.19 -4.71 2.47
C ILE A 189 2.13 -5.79 2.56
N GLU A 190 0.88 -5.41 2.45
CA GLU A 190 -0.28 -6.30 2.42
C GLU A 190 -0.75 -6.53 0.97
N PRO A 191 -0.73 -7.78 0.47
CA PRO A 191 -1.35 -8.13 -0.81
C PRO A 191 -2.82 -7.71 -0.91
N ALA A 192 -3.21 -7.19 -2.07
CA ALA A 192 -4.49 -6.51 -2.24
C ALA A 192 -5.58 -7.42 -2.84
N SER A 193 -6.61 -7.70 -2.05
CA SER A 193 -7.81 -8.43 -2.52
C SER A 193 -8.73 -7.58 -3.40
N SER A 194 -8.69 -6.25 -3.32
CA SER A 194 -9.70 -5.40 -3.97
C SER A 194 -9.20 -4.01 -4.35
N ARG A 195 -7.91 -3.72 -4.18
CA ARG A 195 -7.30 -2.40 -4.38
C ARG A 195 -6.07 -2.51 -5.28
N GLN A 196 -5.59 -1.40 -5.81
CA GLN A 196 -4.29 -1.37 -6.49
C GLN A 196 -3.20 -0.97 -5.49
N SER A 197 -2.45 -1.96 -4.99
CA SER A 197 -1.42 -1.77 -3.96
C SER A 197 -0.08 -1.28 -4.51
N ILE A 198 0.19 -1.54 -5.79
CA ILE A 198 1.44 -1.22 -6.49
C ILE A 198 1.14 -0.67 -7.88
N SER A 199 1.95 0.30 -8.33
CA SER A 199 1.89 0.84 -9.68
C SER A 199 3.28 1.29 -10.13
N LEU A 200 3.76 0.80 -11.26
CA LEU A 200 4.95 1.33 -11.93
C LEU A 200 4.60 2.64 -12.64
N SER A 201 5.53 3.58 -12.65
CA SER A 201 5.44 4.75 -13.53
C SER A 201 5.44 4.28 -14.99
N PRO A 202 4.70 4.94 -15.89
CA PRO A 202 4.77 4.68 -17.33
C PRO A 202 6.20 4.50 -17.87
N ASP A 203 7.13 5.38 -17.46
CA ASP A 203 8.55 5.31 -17.84
C ASP A 203 9.34 4.14 -17.21
N GLY A 204 8.78 3.45 -16.21
CA GLY A 204 9.40 2.34 -15.48
C GLY A 204 10.54 2.73 -14.55
N SER A 205 10.78 4.02 -14.30
CA SER A 205 11.87 4.49 -13.42
C SER A 205 11.50 4.46 -11.93
N LYS A 206 10.20 4.44 -11.61
CA LYS A 206 9.68 4.46 -10.23
C LYS A 206 8.58 3.43 -10.01
N LEU A 207 8.42 3.05 -8.75
CA LEU A 207 7.33 2.22 -8.28
C LEU A 207 6.65 2.91 -7.10
N ALA A 208 5.36 3.20 -7.25
CA ALA A 208 4.51 3.64 -6.15
C ALA A 208 3.85 2.42 -5.51
N PHE A 209 3.81 2.37 -4.18
CA PHE A 209 3.15 1.30 -3.45
C PHE A 209 2.60 1.77 -2.11
N THR A 210 1.58 1.10 -1.60
CA THR A 210 1.04 1.34 -0.25
C THR A 210 1.67 0.38 0.75
N ALA A 211 2.01 0.86 1.95
CA ALA A 211 2.41 0.00 3.06
C ALA A 211 1.67 0.39 4.34
N MET A 212 1.31 -0.61 5.15
CA MET A 212 0.52 -0.45 6.38
C MET A 212 1.43 -0.29 7.60
N ASN A 213 1.14 0.69 8.45
CA ASN A 213 1.86 0.91 9.70
C ASN A 213 1.25 0.14 10.88
N ALA A 214 1.85 0.29 12.07
CA ALA A 214 1.34 -0.29 13.32
C ALA A 214 -0.06 0.22 13.73
N SER A 215 -0.60 1.26 13.11
CA SER A 215 -1.96 1.74 13.36
C SER A 215 -3.01 1.14 12.40
N GLY A 216 -2.59 0.30 11.46
CA GLY A 216 -3.46 -0.23 10.40
C GLY A 216 -3.72 0.76 9.26
N LEU A 217 -3.10 1.94 9.29
CA LEU A 217 -3.22 2.94 8.23
C LEU A 217 -2.16 2.72 7.17
N PHE A 218 -2.57 2.81 5.91
CA PHE A 218 -1.68 2.73 4.77
C PHE A 218 -1.09 4.11 4.43
N THR A 219 0.17 4.12 3.99
CA THR A 219 0.85 5.30 3.46
C THR A 219 1.37 4.95 2.07
N VAL A 220 1.33 5.91 1.13
CA VAL A 220 1.96 5.73 -0.19
C VAL A 220 3.46 5.99 -0.07
N PHE A 221 4.25 5.09 -0.64
CA PHE A 221 5.68 5.21 -0.81
C PHE A 221 6.03 5.20 -2.30
N VAL A 222 7.09 5.92 -2.67
CA VAL A 222 7.68 5.88 -4.00
C VAL A 222 9.11 5.37 -3.90
N ARG A 223 9.40 4.30 -4.63
CA ARG A 223 10.74 3.76 -4.83
C ARG A 223 11.25 4.21 -6.20
N ASP A 224 12.15 5.19 -6.22
CA ASP A 224 12.93 5.54 -7.42
C ASP A 224 14.06 4.53 -7.59
N PHE A 225 14.11 3.81 -8.72
CA PHE A 225 15.11 2.76 -8.92
C PHE A 225 16.56 3.28 -9.02
N ARG A 226 16.78 4.60 -9.09
CA ARG A 226 18.10 5.25 -8.98
C ARG A 226 18.51 5.57 -7.54
N ALA A 227 17.55 5.68 -6.63
CA ALA A 227 17.82 5.84 -5.19
C ALA A 227 18.00 4.47 -4.52
N LEU A 228 18.36 4.42 -3.24
CA LEU A 228 18.40 3.16 -2.46
C LEU A 228 17.12 2.91 -1.65
N GLU A 229 16.46 3.98 -1.22
CA GLU A 229 15.33 3.93 -0.29
C GLU A 229 14.00 4.22 -1.00
N ALA A 230 12.90 3.80 -0.38
CA ALA A 230 11.55 4.24 -0.73
C ALA A 230 11.16 5.39 0.19
N LEU A 231 10.67 6.49 -0.38
CA LEU A 231 10.29 7.68 0.38
C LEU A 231 8.77 7.76 0.52
N PRO A 232 8.24 8.14 1.70
CA PRO A 232 6.81 8.35 1.86
C PRO A 232 6.37 9.59 1.07
N VAL A 233 5.19 9.51 0.47
CA VAL A 233 4.54 10.67 -0.14
C VAL A 233 3.79 11.43 0.94
N ALA A 234 4.05 12.74 1.05
CA ALA A 234 3.46 13.58 2.08
C ALA A 234 1.92 13.55 2.04
N ASN A 235 1.29 13.62 3.21
CA ASN A 235 -0.17 13.67 3.36
C ASN A 235 -0.95 12.49 2.75
N THR A 236 -0.31 11.33 2.58
CA THR A 236 -0.96 10.10 2.07
C THR A 236 -1.31 9.07 3.13
N THR A 237 -1.22 9.42 4.43
CA THR A 237 -1.67 8.51 5.50
C THR A 237 -3.18 8.27 5.40
N GLY A 238 -3.57 7.00 5.38
CA GLY A 238 -4.91 6.54 5.02
C GLY A 238 -5.07 6.18 3.54
N ALA A 239 -4.03 6.23 2.71
CA ALA A 239 -4.18 5.92 1.28
C ALA A 239 -4.42 4.42 1.01
N HIS A 240 -5.55 4.05 0.39
CA HIS A 240 -5.88 2.64 0.18
C HIS A 240 -5.46 2.10 -1.20
N SER A 241 -5.68 2.86 -2.28
CA SER A 241 -5.20 2.51 -3.63
C SER A 241 -4.22 3.57 -4.14
N VAL A 242 -3.32 3.18 -5.05
CA VAL A 242 -2.39 4.10 -5.73
C VAL A 242 -2.31 3.83 -7.23
N PHE A 243 -2.36 4.89 -8.03
CA PHE A 243 -2.30 4.87 -9.49
C PHE A 243 -1.39 5.99 -10.00
N TRP A 244 -0.58 5.71 -11.02
CA TRP A 244 0.18 6.77 -11.70
C TRP A 244 -0.72 7.58 -12.62
N GLY A 245 -0.49 8.89 -12.64
CA GLY A 245 -0.97 9.74 -13.70
C GLY A 245 -0.22 9.47 -15.02
N PRO A 246 -0.80 9.87 -16.16
CA PRO A 246 -0.14 9.73 -17.46
C PRO A 246 1.09 10.65 -17.63
N ASP A 247 1.36 11.52 -16.66
CA ASP A 247 2.40 12.54 -16.69
C ASP A 247 3.69 12.13 -15.96
N ASP A 248 3.82 10.90 -15.46
CA ASP A 248 4.96 10.37 -14.66
C ASP A 248 5.28 11.16 -13.36
N HIS A 249 4.58 12.26 -13.10
CA HIS A 249 4.85 13.20 -12.00
C HIS A 249 3.68 13.35 -11.03
N SER A 250 2.52 12.74 -11.33
CA SER A 250 1.35 12.73 -10.44
C SER A 250 0.97 11.33 -9.98
N LEU A 251 0.45 11.24 -8.77
CA LEU A 251 -0.16 10.04 -8.21
C LEU A 251 -1.62 10.30 -7.84
N TYR A 252 -2.50 9.42 -8.27
CA TYR A 252 -3.87 9.34 -7.77
C TYR A 252 -3.94 8.32 -6.64
N PHE A 253 -4.61 8.67 -5.56
CA PHE A 253 -4.79 7.78 -4.42
C PHE A 253 -6.12 8.04 -3.70
N THR A 254 -6.62 7.03 -2.99
CA THR A 254 -7.87 7.15 -2.23
C THR A 254 -7.59 7.35 -0.75
N ALA A 255 -8.06 8.46 -0.18
CA ALA A 255 -8.02 8.68 1.26
C ALA A 255 -9.23 9.52 1.69
N ARG A 256 -9.73 9.29 2.90
CA ARG A 256 -10.81 10.04 3.55
C ARG A 256 -12.10 10.12 2.73
N GLY A 257 -12.45 9.05 2.03
CA GLY A 257 -13.64 9.00 1.18
C GLY A 257 -13.54 9.76 -0.13
N SER A 258 -12.35 10.24 -0.51
CA SER A 258 -12.11 10.98 -1.75
C SER A 258 -11.04 10.33 -2.62
N LEU A 259 -11.12 10.59 -3.93
CA LEU A 259 -10.01 10.42 -4.86
C LEU A 259 -9.19 11.71 -4.85
N LEU A 260 -7.89 11.58 -4.54
CA LEU A 260 -6.95 12.68 -4.44
C LEU A 260 -5.86 12.53 -5.50
N ARG A 261 -5.31 13.65 -5.96
CA ARG A 261 -4.13 13.72 -6.82
C ARG A 261 -3.01 14.44 -6.06
N ALA A 262 -1.87 13.79 -5.86
CA ALA A 262 -0.65 14.41 -5.35
C ALA A 262 0.36 14.61 -6.48
N SER A 263 1.09 15.72 -6.40
CA SER A 263 2.34 15.92 -7.12
C SER A 263 3.45 15.12 -6.42
N LEU A 264 4.42 14.60 -7.17
CA LEU A 264 5.66 14.09 -6.57
C LEU A 264 6.52 15.20 -5.96
N GLU A 265 6.29 16.45 -6.37
CA GLU A 265 7.00 17.63 -5.87
C GLU A 265 6.11 18.42 -4.91
N GLY A 266 6.58 18.59 -3.67
CA GLY A 266 5.89 19.32 -2.62
C GLY A 266 4.91 18.47 -1.81
N ASP A 267 4.16 19.13 -0.93
CA ASP A 267 3.27 18.47 0.05
C ASP A 267 1.78 18.67 -0.27
N SER A 268 1.45 19.26 -1.42
CA SER A 268 0.07 19.58 -1.81
C SER A 268 -0.62 18.42 -2.52
N TYR A 269 -1.93 18.30 -2.27
CA TYR A 269 -2.82 17.42 -3.00
C TYR A 269 -4.06 18.18 -3.44
N GLN A 270 -4.68 17.70 -4.52
CA GLN A 270 -5.95 18.18 -5.04
C GLN A 270 -7.03 17.12 -4.82
N VAL A 271 -8.20 17.54 -4.34
CA VAL A 271 -9.39 16.68 -4.34
C VAL A 271 -9.93 16.60 -5.77
N VAL A 272 -10.00 15.39 -6.31
CA VAL A 272 -10.52 15.13 -7.67
C VAL A 272 -12.02 14.86 -7.59
N SER A 273 -12.44 13.97 -6.71
CA SER A 273 -13.86 13.63 -6.53
C SER A 273 -14.09 12.93 -5.20
N ASP A 274 -15.35 12.72 -4.84
CA ASP A 274 -15.70 11.66 -3.89
C ASP A 274 -15.27 10.29 -4.44
N SER A 275 -14.94 9.36 -3.54
CA SER A 275 -14.48 8.02 -3.89
C SER A 275 -15.68 7.11 -4.17
N PRO A 276 -15.74 6.42 -5.34
CA PRO A 276 -16.80 5.47 -5.64
C PRO A 276 -16.64 4.11 -4.93
N ALA A 277 -15.93 4.04 -3.81
CA ALA A 277 -15.58 2.84 -3.05
C ALA A 277 -14.77 1.78 -3.84
N ILE A 278 -13.73 1.23 -3.20
CA ILE A 278 -12.92 0.11 -3.72
C ILE A 278 -12.49 0.37 -5.17
N ILE A 279 -11.71 1.44 -5.41
CA ILE A 279 -11.28 1.79 -6.76
C ILE A 279 -10.33 0.72 -7.30
N SER A 280 -10.68 0.17 -8.46
CA SER A 280 -9.93 -0.84 -9.21
C SER A 280 -9.03 -0.25 -10.29
N SER A 281 -9.42 0.89 -10.89
CA SER A 281 -8.61 1.57 -11.90
C SER A 281 -8.98 3.05 -12.04
N VAL A 282 -7.98 3.85 -12.41
CA VAL A 282 -8.12 5.24 -12.85
C VAL A 282 -7.31 5.38 -14.13
N ILE A 283 -7.96 5.76 -15.24
CA ILE A 283 -7.29 5.98 -16.53
C ILE A 283 -7.73 7.31 -17.16
N ALA A 284 -6.84 7.94 -17.92
CA ALA A 284 -7.17 9.14 -18.68
C ALA A 284 -7.97 8.80 -19.94
N LEU A 285 -8.95 9.62 -20.29
CA LEU A 285 -9.69 9.58 -21.55
C LEU A 285 -9.25 10.74 -22.45
N PRO A 286 -9.37 10.62 -23.79
CA PRO A 286 -8.99 11.69 -24.72
C PRO A 286 -9.71 13.04 -24.50
N SER A 287 -10.88 13.04 -23.86
CA SER A 287 -11.72 14.22 -23.62
C SER A 287 -11.33 15.05 -22.39
N ALA A 288 -10.07 14.99 -21.95
CA ALA A 288 -9.59 15.59 -20.69
C ALA A 288 -10.39 15.14 -19.45
N LYS A 289 -10.92 13.91 -19.50
CA LYS A 289 -11.65 13.25 -18.42
C LYS A 289 -10.85 12.08 -17.87
N LEU A 290 -11.18 11.67 -16.66
CA LEU A 290 -10.75 10.43 -16.05
C LEU A 290 -11.90 9.42 -16.08
N LEU A 291 -11.57 8.16 -16.33
CA LEU A 291 -12.46 7.02 -16.12
C LEU A 291 -12.04 6.33 -14.82
N ILE A 292 -12.95 6.27 -13.85
CA ILE A 292 -12.74 5.68 -12.53
C ILE A 292 -13.65 4.48 -12.40
N SER A 293 -13.09 3.31 -12.12
CA SER A 293 -13.88 2.08 -11.91
C SER A 293 -13.67 1.55 -10.51
N GLY A 294 -14.75 1.22 -9.81
CA GLY A 294 -14.71 0.64 -8.47
C GLY A 294 -15.84 -0.36 -8.22
N ALA A 295 -16.08 -0.68 -6.95
CA ALA A 295 -17.11 -1.65 -6.57
C ALA A 295 -18.54 -1.15 -6.86
N SER A 296 -18.79 0.15 -6.73
CA SER A 296 -20.11 0.75 -6.98
C SER A 296 -20.44 0.97 -8.46
N GLY A 297 -19.45 0.84 -9.36
CA GLY A 297 -19.64 1.04 -10.79
C GLY A 297 -18.43 1.69 -11.46
N THR A 298 -18.65 2.18 -12.68
CA THR A 298 -17.68 2.95 -13.44
C THR A 298 -18.22 4.35 -13.68
N PHE A 299 -17.36 5.36 -13.52
CA PHE A 299 -17.71 6.77 -13.54
C PHE A 299 -16.70 7.55 -14.37
N THR A 300 -17.13 8.70 -14.90
CA THR A 300 -16.25 9.70 -15.49
C THR A 300 -16.23 10.97 -14.65
N VAL A 301 -15.09 11.66 -14.64
CA VAL A 301 -14.93 12.97 -14.00
C VAL A 301 -14.00 13.83 -14.84
N SER A 302 -14.10 15.15 -14.74
CA SER A 302 -13.09 16.04 -15.33
C SER A 302 -11.71 15.77 -14.71
N ASN A 303 -10.63 15.91 -15.47
CA ASN A 303 -9.28 15.80 -14.92
C ASN A 303 -8.98 16.89 -13.88
N SER A 304 -9.68 18.02 -13.93
CA SER A 304 -9.64 19.08 -12.91
C SER A 304 -10.43 18.74 -11.63
N GLY A 305 -11.09 17.59 -11.60
CA GLY A 305 -12.02 17.19 -10.55
C GLY A 305 -13.46 17.67 -10.76
N GLY A 306 -14.36 17.18 -9.91
CA GLY A 306 -15.79 17.48 -9.93
C GLY A 306 -16.66 16.28 -9.55
N ALA A 307 -17.96 16.41 -9.80
CA ALA A 307 -18.92 15.34 -9.53
C ALA A 307 -18.73 14.15 -10.48
N LEU A 308 -18.84 12.94 -9.93
CA LEU A 308 -18.80 11.69 -10.69
C LEU A 308 -20.03 11.57 -11.59
N GLN A 309 -19.82 11.22 -12.85
CA GLN A 309 -20.86 10.93 -13.83
C GLN A 309 -20.88 9.42 -14.13
N PRO A 310 -21.96 8.69 -13.85
CA PRO A 310 -22.00 7.25 -14.06
C PRO A 310 -21.85 6.90 -15.54
N SER A 311 -21.05 5.88 -15.82
CA SER A 311 -20.94 5.27 -17.14
C SER A 311 -21.97 4.16 -17.29
N ARG A 312 -22.48 3.97 -18.51
CA ARG A 312 -23.44 2.90 -18.81
C ARG A 312 -22.82 1.51 -18.68
N ASP A 313 -21.54 1.39 -19.02
CA ASP A 313 -20.82 0.12 -19.02
C ASP A 313 -19.77 0.09 -17.90
N SER A 314 -19.44 -1.12 -17.44
CA SER A 314 -18.40 -1.34 -16.44
C SER A 314 -17.06 -1.66 -17.10
N TYR A 315 -16.03 -0.91 -16.70
CA TYR A 315 -14.65 -1.04 -17.20
C TYR A 315 -13.67 -1.31 -16.03
N ARG A 316 -14.00 -2.28 -15.17
CA ARG A 316 -13.12 -2.64 -14.04
C ARG A 316 -11.74 -3.09 -14.52
N TRP A 317 -10.72 -2.73 -13.73
CA TRP A 317 -9.31 -3.03 -14.02
C TRP A 317 -8.90 -2.58 -15.43
N SER A 318 -9.30 -1.37 -15.81
CA SER A 318 -9.10 -0.86 -17.17
C SER A 318 -7.71 -0.29 -17.41
N GLN A 319 -7.26 -0.38 -18.67
CA GLN A 319 -6.04 0.22 -19.19
C GLN A 319 -6.27 0.67 -20.64
N ASN A 320 -5.73 1.84 -21.01
CA ASN A 320 -5.73 2.27 -22.41
C ASN A 320 -4.75 1.43 -23.24
N LEU A 321 -5.13 1.10 -24.47
CA LEU A 321 -4.19 0.57 -25.46
C LEU A 321 -3.46 1.70 -26.21
N PRO A 322 -2.30 1.42 -26.85
CA PRO A 322 -1.47 2.44 -27.49
C PRO A 322 -2.15 3.25 -28.59
N ASP A 323 -3.26 2.76 -29.15
CA ASP A 323 -3.99 3.47 -30.20
C ASP A 323 -4.87 4.62 -29.67
N GLY A 324 -4.99 4.76 -28.35
CA GLY A 324 -5.79 5.80 -27.68
C GLY A 324 -7.30 5.66 -27.87
N LYS A 325 -7.77 4.58 -28.50
CA LYS A 325 -9.18 4.35 -28.85
C LYS A 325 -9.78 3.18 -28.08
N HIS A 326 -8.99 2.14 -27.85
CA HIS A 326 -9.44 0.93 -27.18
C HIS A 326 -9.03 0.89 -25.72
N ILE A 327 -9.95 0.37 -24.90
CA ILE A 327 -9.74 0.09 -23.48
C ILE A 327 -9.73 -1.42 -23.29
N LEU A 328 -8.66 -1.91 -22.67
CA LEU A 328 -8.58 -3.24 -22.11
C LEU A 328 -9.26 -3.23 -20.74
N TYR A 329 -10.08 -4.21 -20.42
CA TYR A 329 -10.77 -4.30 -19.13
C TYR A 329 -11.10 -5.76 -18.78
N THR A 330 -11.41 -6.01 -17.50
CA THR A 330 -11.68 -7.35 -16.99
C THR A 330 -13.10 -7.45 -16.47
N VAL A 331 -13.81 -8.50 -16.87
CA VAL A 331 -15.19 -8.78 -16.42
C VAL A 331 -15.29 -10.18 -15.88
N PHE A 332 -16.10 -10.38 -14.85
CA PHE A 332 -16.45 -11.73 -14.42
C PHE A 332 -17.50 -12.32 -15.38
N ASP A 333 -17.26 -13.53 -15.85
CA ASP A 333 -18.14 -14.28 -16.73
C ASP A 333 -18.76 -15.46 -15.95
N PRO A 334 -20.04 -15.34 -15.53
CA PRO A 334 -20.71 -16.37 -14.74
C PRO A 334 -20.84 -17.72 -15.46
N SER A 335 -20.82 -17.74 -16.79
CA SER A 335 -20.98 -18.98 -17.57
C SER A 335 -19.79 -19.93 -17.41
N ILE A 336 -18.61 -19.37 -17.13
CA ILE A 336 -17.37 -20.12 -16.87
C ILE A 336 -16.90 -20.00 -15.42
N GLY A 337 -17.61 -19.22 -14.59
CA GLY A 337 -17.28 -18.99 -13.18
C GLY A 337 -15.92 -18.33 -12.96
N ARG A 338 -15.46 -17.50 -13.91
CA ARG A 338 -14.10 -16.92 -13.94
C ARG A 338 -14.08 -15.57 -14.65
N HIS A 339 -12.98 -14.81 -14.56
CA HIS A 339 -12.84 -13.56 -15.31
C HIS A 339 -12.45 -13.79 -16.76
N ARG A 340 -12.80 -12.80 -17.58
CA ARG A 340 -12.46 -12.70 -18.99
C ARG A 340 -11.93 -11.30 -19.27
N THR A 341 -10.82 -11.25 -19.99
CA THR A 341 -10.27 -10.01 -20.52
C THR A 341 -11.00 -9.64 -21.80
N ARG A 342 -11.44 -8.38 -21.86
CA ARG A 342 -12.13 -7.82 -23.01
C ARG A 342 -11.42 -6.55 -23.49
N VAL A 343 -11.64 -6.23 -24.75
CA VAL A 343 -11.22 -4.97 -25.35
C VAL A 343 -12.39 -4.35 -26.09
N ALA A 344 -12.62 -3.06 -25.88
CA ALA A 344 -13.71 -2.32 -26.53
C ALA A 344 -13.30 -0.87 -26.76
N ARG A 345 -13.98 -0.18 -27.67
CA ARG A 345 -13.95 1.28 -27.72
C ARG A 345 -14.79 1.85 -26.59
N PHE A 346 -14.29 2.91 -25.95
CA PHE A 346 -15.00 3.55 -24.85
C PHE A 346 -16.37 4.06 -25.28
N GLY A 347 -17.42 3.67 -24.57
CA GLY A 347 -18.80 4.08 -24.86
C GLY A 347 -19.46 3.31 -26.01
N GLU A 348 -18.77 2.33 -26.61
CA GLU A 348 -19.30 1.47 -27.68
C GLU A 348 -19.27 0.00 -27.25
N PRO A 349 -20.15 -0.46 -26.33
CA PRO A 349 -20.08 -1.81 -25.76
C PRO A 349 -20.24 -2.94 -26.81
N ASN A 350 -20.92 -2.66 -27.93
CA ASN A 350 -21.07 -3.60 -29.04
C ASN A 350 -19.76 -3.86 -29.80
N SER A 351 -18.73 -3.03 -29.60
CA SER A 351 -17.39 -3.24 -30.14
C SER A 351 -16.56 -4.27 -29.36
N ALA A 352 -17.07 -4.73 -28.20
CA ALA A 352 -16.30 -5.48 -27.24
C ALA A 352 -15.93 -6.89 -27.73
N LYS A 353 -14.63 -7.18 -27.78
CA LYS A 353 -14.06 -8.49 -28.13
C LYS A 353 -13.53 -9.20 -26.89
N ASN A 354 -13.72 -10.50 -26.83
CA ASN A 354 -13.15 -11.37 -25.81
C ASN A 354 -11.72 -11.76 -26.21
N LEU A 355 -10.77 -11.68 -25.28
CA LEU A 355 -9.35 -11.94 -25.56
C LEU A 355 -8.82 -13.21 -24.88
N LEU A 356 -8.98 -13.32 -23.55
CA LEU A 356 -8.49 -14.47 -22.78
C LEU A 356 -9.28 -14.69 -21.48
N GLU A 357 -9.30 -15.93 -21.00
CA GLU A 357 -9.80 -16.29 -19.67
C GLU A 357 -8.68 -16.11 -18.62
N THR A 358 -9.03 -15.60 -17.44
CA THR A 358 -8.05 -15.17 -16.42
C THR A 358 -8.63 -15.24 -15.00
N ASP A 359 -7.75 -15.35 -13.99
CA ASP A 359 -8.15 -15.24 -12.57
C ASP A 359 -8.02 -13.83 -12.02
N SER A 360 -7.40 -12.94 -12.79
CA SER A 360 -7.10 -11.57 -12.40
C SER A 360 -7.34 -10.57 -13.51
N ARG A 361 -7.11 -9.30 -13.18
CA ARG A 361 -6.87 -8.21 -14.12
C ARG A 361 -5.78 -8.58 -15.11
N THR A 362 -5.86 -7.96 -16.27
CA THR A 362 -4.86 -8.09 -17.32
C THR A 362 -4.26 -6.72 -17.63
N LEU A 363 -2.93 -6.67 -17.77
CA LEU A 363 -2.24 -5.47 -18.22
C LEU A 363 -1.55 -5.75 -19.55
N TYR A 364 -1.64 -4.80 -20.46
CA TYR A 364 -0.83 -4.72 -21.66
C TYR A 364 0.50 -4.02 -21.37
N THR A 365 1.57 -4.53 -21.97
CA THR A 365 2.88 -3.86 -22.07
C THR A 365 3.45 -4.02 -23.48
N PRO A 366 4.01 -2.97 -24.10
CA PRO A 366 4.71 -3.08 -25.37
C PRO A 366 5.93 -4.02 -25.29
N SER A 367 6.24 -4.69 -26.39
CA SER A 367 7.48 -5.46 -26.50
C SER A 367 8.66 -4.52 -26.74
N THR A 368 9.69 -4.63 -25.90
CA THR A 368 10.95 -3.91 -26.09
C THR A 368 11.81 -4.55 -27.18
N ALA A 369 11.60 -5.85 -27.46
CA ALA A 369 12.31 -6.56 -28.52
C ALA A 369 11.69 -6.34 -29.91
N ARG A 370 10.36 -6.26 -30.01
CA ARG A 370 9.57 -6.22 -31.26
C ARG A 370 8.57 -5.05 -31.23
N PRO A 371 8.98 -3.84 -31.65
CA PRO A 371 8.10 -2.68 -31.71
C PRO A 371 6.80 -2.95 -32.49
N GLY A 372 5.69 -2.38 -32.03
CA GLY A 372 4.36 -2.59 -32.62
C GLY A 372 3.65 -3.87 -32.16
N THR A 373 4.32 -4.71 -31.36
CA THR A 373 3.71 -5.87 -30.67
C THR A 373 3.85 -5.70 -29.16
N GLY A 374 3.21 -6.59 -28.39
CA GLY A 374 3.37 -6.60 -26.94
C GLY A 374 2.87 -7.88 -26.30
N TYR A 375 2.59 -7.79 -25.00
CA TYR A 375 2.09 -8.90 -24.22
C TYR A 375 0.92 -8.45 -23.35
N LEU A 376 -0.06 -9.34 -23.19
CA LEU A 376 -1.05 -9.28 -22.13
C LEU A 376 -0.57 -10.12 -20.96
N LEU A 377 -0.41 -9.52 -19.79
CA LEU A 377 -0.01 -10.19 -18.57
C LEU A 377 -1.20 -10.37 -17.65
N SER A 378 -1.41 -11.59 -17.17
CA SER A 378 -2.50 -11.95 -16.25
C SER A 378 -2.11 -13.13 -15.37
N VAL A 379 -2.84 -13.33 -14.27
CA VAL A 379 -2.63 -14.46 -13.36
C VAL A 379 -3.63 -15.57 -13.67
N ARG A 380 -3.14 -16.82 -13.72
CA ARG A 380 -3.95 -18.02 -13.79
C ARG A 380 -3.33 -19.13 -12.94
N ALA A 381 -4.12 -19.73 -12.07
CA ALA A 381 -3.66 -20.77 -11.15
C ALA A 381 -2.38 -20.38 -10.38
N GLY A 382 -2.34 -19.15 -9.85
CA GLY A 382 -1.19 -18.59 -9.14
C GLY A 382 0.04 -18.24 -10.01
N ASN A 383 0.00 -18.45 -11.33
CA ASN A 383 1.10 -18.13 -12.24
C ASN A 383 0.82 -16.83 -13.00
N LEU A 384 1.80 -15.94 -13.05
CA LEU A 384 1.77 -14.78 -13.96
C LEU A 384 2.22 -15.23 -15.35
N LEU A 385 1.31 -15.12 -16.30
CA LEU A 385 1.48 -15.53 -17.69
C LEU A 385 1.58 -14.30 -18.58
N ALA A 386 2.48 -14.34 -19.56
CA ALA A 386 2.57 -13.37 -20.65
C ALA A 386 2.04 -13.98 -21.94
N HIS A 387 0.94 -13.43 -22.46
CA HIS A 387 0.32 -13.83 -23.72
C HIS A 387 0.78 -12.87 -24.83
N PRO A 388 1.46 -13.35 -25.89
CA PRO A 388 1.80 -12.52 -27.05
C PRO A 388 0.55 -11.86 -27.62
N PHE A 389 0.61 -10.55 -27.88
CA PHE A 389 -0.55 -9.77 -28.29
C PHE A 389 -0.18 -8.73 -29.35
N ASP A 390 -1.02 -8.65 -30.38
CA ASP A 390 -0.94 -7.59 -31.39
C ASP A 390 -2.03 -6.53 -31.11
N PRO A 391 -1.65 -5.31 -30.68
CA PRO A 391 -2.58 -4.25 -30.37
C PRO A 391 -3.29 -3.68 -31.62
N ASN A 392 -2.79 -3.93 -32.83
CA ASN A 392 -3.42 -3.43 -34.06
C ASN A 392 -4.58 -4.34 -34.50
N SER A 393 -4.36 -5.65 -34.50
CA SER A 393 -5.41 -6.62 -34.84
C SER A 393 -6.31 -6.99 -33.65
N LEU A 394 -5.92 -6.60 -32.43
CA LEU A 394 -6.58 -6.94 -31.17
C LEU A 394 -6.68 -8.45 -30.95
N ARG A 395 -5.58 -9.17 -31.18
CA ARG A 395 -5.52 -10.64 -31.10
C ARG A 395 -4.36 -11.11 -30.24
N VAL A 396 -4.61 -12.16 -29.47
CA VAL A 396 -3.55 -12.99 -28.88
C VAL A 396 -2.91 -13.79 -30.01
N THR A 397 -1.59 -13.72 -30.13
CA THR A 397 -0.85 -14.22 -31.31
C THR A 397 -0.05 -15.49 -31.06
N GLY A 398 -0.08 -16.02 -29.83
CA GLY A 398 0.61 -17.27 -29.51
C GLY A 398 0.30 -17.77 -28.10
N GLU A 399 0.93 -18.90 -27.77
CA GLU A 399 0.80 -19.54 -26.45
C GLU A 399 1.39 -18.67 -25.32
N PRO A 400 0.81 -18.73 -24.12
CA PRO A 400 1.33 -18.02 -22.96
C PRO A 400 2.67 -18.56 -22.51
N VAL A 401 3.51 -17.67 -21.96
CA VAL A 401 4.77 -18.02 -21.30
C VAL A 401 4.69 -17.64 -19.82
N ALA A 402 5.06 -18.55 -18.94
CA ALA A 402 5.12 -18.27 -17.50
C ALA A 402 6.28 -17.31 -17.18
N VAL A 403 5.98 -16.24 -16.42
CA VAL A 403 6.94 -15.21 -16.02
C VAL A 403 7.33 -15.36 -14.56
N ALA A 404 6.34 -15.60 -13.70
CA ALA A 404 6.53 -15.80 -12.27
C ALA A 404 5.44 -16.73 -11.73
N HIS A 405 5.72 -17.37 -10.59
CA HIS A 405 4.80 -18.25 -9.89
C HIS A 405 4.48 -17.71 -8.50
N ARG A 406 3.37 -18.19 -7.92
CA ARG A 406 2.84 -17.76 -6.62
C ARG A 406 2.60 -16.26 -6.57
N ILE A 407 1.88 -15.73 -7.55
CA ILE A 407 1.41 -14.35 -7.52
C ILE A 407 0.08 -14.29 -6.80
N TYR A 408 -0.08 -13.32 -5.90
CA TYR A 408 -1.34 -13.11 -5.25
C TYR A 408 -2.38 -12.61 -6.27
N SER A 409 -3.48 -13.35 -6.40
CA SER A 409 -4.65 -12.96 -7.19
C SER A 409 -5.93 -13.32 -6.46
N PHE A 410 -6.89 -12.42 -6.44
CA PHE A 410 -8.18 -12.62 -5.77
C PHE A 410 -9.30 -12.77 -6.80
N LEU A 411 -9.72 -14.02 -7.02
CA LEU A 411 -10.67 -14.39 -8.06
C LEU A 411 -12.01 -13.67 -7.92
N ASN A 412 -12.44 -13.31 -6.70
CA ASN A 412 -13.72 -12.61 -6.56
C ASN A 412 -13.68 -11.26 -7.30
N THR A 413 -12.67 -10.42 -7.08
CA THR A 413 -12.62 -9.06 -7.68
C THR A 413 -11.83 -9.00 -8.97
N GLY A 414 -10.97 -10.00 -9.23
CA GLY A 414 -9.95 -9.95 -10.27
C GLY A 414 -8.70 -9.17 -9.83
N ALA A 415 -8.54 -8.78 -8.57
CA ALA A 415 -7.32 -8.10 -8.13
C ALA A 415 -6.09 -9.02 -8.27
N ALA A 416 -4.95 -8.44 -8.63
CA ALA A 416 -3.65 -9.10 -8.55
C ALA A 416 -2.52 -8.08 -8.41
N ASP A 417 -1.51 -8.43 -7.63
CA ASP A 417 -0.41 -7.54 -7.26
C ASP A 417 0.76 -7.65 -8.24
N PHE A 418 0.55 -7.16 -9.46
CA PHE A 418 1.62 -6.95 -10.46
C PHE A 418 1.43 -5.64 -11.23
N SER A 419 2.48 -5.03 -11.73
CA SER A 419 2.41 -3.82 -12.55
C SER A 419 3.47 -3.89 -13.64
N VAL A 420 3.19 -3.29 -14.79
CA VAL A 420 4.10 -3.25 -15.94
C VAL A 420 4.28 -1.80 -16.38
N SER A 421 5.49 -1.46 -16.83
CA SER A 421 5.77 -0.19 -17.49
C SER A 421 5.67 -0.32 -19.00
N GLU A 422 5.74 0.82 -19.70
CA GLU A 422 5.84 0.85 -21.17
C GLU A 422 7.27 0.53 -21.67
N THR A 423 8.23 0.54 -20.75
CA THR A 423 9.68 0.44 -20.99
C THR A 423 10.27 -0.94 -20.66
N GLY A 424 9.43 -1.93 -20.37
CA GLY A 424 9.88 -3.31 -20.11
C GLY A 424 10.30 -3.57 -18.67
N VAL A 425 9.70 -2.89 -17.70
CA VAL A 425 9.81 -3.19 -16.27
C VAL A 425 8.55 -3.91 -15.80
N LEU A 426 8.73 -4.98 -15.01
CA LEU A 426 7.66 -5.72 -14.35
C LEU A 426 7.91 -5.68 -12.84
N ALA A 427 6.90 -5.29 -12.06
CA ALA A 427 6.90 -5.38 -10.60
C ALA A 427 5.79 -6.32 -10.17
N TYR A 428 6.02 -7.15 -9.16
CA TYR A 428 4.97 -7.99 -8.58
C TYR A 428 5.24 -8.32 -7.13
N GLN A 429 4.18 -8.64 -6.40
CA GLN A 429 4.26 -9.13 -5.04
C GLN A 429 4.11 -10.66 -5.03
N ARG A 430 5.09 -11.34 -4.43
CA ARG A 430 5.04 -12.80 -4.26
C ARG A 430 4.10 -13.16 -3.11
N TYR A 431 3.22 -14.12 -3.33
CA TYR A 431 2.39 -14.71 -2.30
C TYR A 431 3.21 -15.61 -1.37
N VAL A 432 3.17 -15.27 -0.07
CA VAL A 432 3.71 -16.06 1.03
C VAL A 432 2.59 -16.20 2.06
N GLY A 433 2.24 -17.45 2.40
CA GLY A 433 1.36 -17.70 3.53
C GLY A 433 2.18 -17.60 4.82
N ARG A 434 1.78 -16.69 5.71
CA ARG A 434 2.60 -16.32 6.89
C ARG A 434 1.91 -16.53 8.22
N SER A 435 0.65 -16.93 8.21
CA SER A 435 -0.17 -16.98 9.42
C SER A 435 -0.34 -18.41 9.93
N GLN A 436 -0.55 -18.51 11.23
CA GLN A 436 -1.13 -19.66 11.92
C GLN A 436 -1.98 -19.15 13.08
N LEU A 437 -2.96 -19.90 13.54
CA LEU A 437 -3.68 -19.57 14.77
C LEU A 437 -2.93 -20.07 15.99
N ALA A 438 -3.07 -19.37 17.11
CA ALA A 438 -2.57 -19.80 18.39
C ALA A 438 -3.53 -19.43 19.52
N TRP A 439 -3.57 -20.29 20.53
CA TRP A 439 -4.04 -19.93 21.86
C TRP A 439 -2.93 -19.20 22.60
N VAL A 440 -3.22 -18.02 23.10
CA VAL A 440 -2.33 -17.24 23.97
C VAL A 440 -2.99 -16.98 25.31
N ASP A 441 -2.20 -16.77 26.36
CA ASP A 441 -2.69 -16.35 27.67
C ASP A 441 -2.92 -14.82 27.73
N ARG A 442 -3.34 -14.30 28.90
CA ARG A 442 -3.53 -12.86 29.13
C ARG A 442 -2.25 -12.03 28.99
N LYS A 443 -1.06 -12.64 28.99
CA LYS A 443 0.23 -11.98 28.79
C LYS A 443 0.71 -12.07 27.32
N GLY A 444 -0.07 -12.69 26.44
CA GLY A 444 0.29 -12.93 25.05
C GLY A 444 1.26 -14.08 24.83
N GLN A 445 1.52 -14.90 25.85
CA GLN A 445 2.39 -16.08 25.71
C GLN A 445 1.64 -17.18 24.97
N VAL A 446 2.28 -17.73 23.94
CA VAL A 446 1.71 -18.83 23.16
C VAL A 446 1.62 -20.09 24.03
N ILE A 447 0.39 -20.56 24.23
CA ILE A 447 0.08 -21.82 24.92
C ILE A 447 0.20 -22.98 23.93
N THR A 448 -0.45 -22.86 22.77
CA THR A 448 -0.40 -23.85 21.69
C THR A 448 -0.80 -23.23 20.35
N THR A 449 -0.28 -23.76 19.26
CA THR A 449 -0.74 -23.44 17.90
C THR A 449 -1.96 -24.27 17.50
N VAL A 450 -2.76 -23.78 16.56
CA VAL A 450 -3.99 -24.41 16.06
C VAL A 450 -4.06 -24.31 14.53
N GLY A 451 -4.46 -25.40 13.88
CA GLY A 451 -4.71 -25.42 12.44
C GLY A 451 -3.44 -25.31 11.58
N PRO A 452 -3.63 -25.06 10.27
CA PRO A 452 -2.56 -25.17 9.31
C PRO A 452 -1.57 -24.00 9.46
N ARG A 453 -0.29 -24.31 9.28
CA ARG A 453 0.81 -23.35 9.34
C ARG A 453 1.12 -22.79 7.95
N GLY A 454 1.55 -21.53 7.89
CA GLY A 454 2.03 -20.94 6.64
C GLY A 454 0.90 -20.69 5.66
N VAL A 455 -0.29 -20.41 6.18
CA VAL A 455 -1.47 -20.08 5.40
C VAL A 455 -1.76 -18.59 5.50
N ASN A 456 -2.76 -18.13 4.77
CA ASN A 456 -3.27 -16.79 4.89
C ASN A 456 -4.69 -16.85 5.43
N LEU A 457 -4.76 -16.86 6.76
CA LEU A 457 -6.01 -16.93 7.48
C LEU A 457 -6.55 -15.53 7.77
N LYS A 458 -7.86 -15.44 7.85
CA LYS A 458 -8.60 -14.22 8.17
C LYS A 458 -9.24 -14.40 9.55
N TYR A 459 -10.19 -13.54 9.88
CA TYR A 459 -11.00 -13.60 11.11
C TYR A 459 -11.30 -15.04 11.58
N ALA A 460 -10.95 -15.36 12.83
CA ALA A 460 -11.21 -16.65 13.45
C ALA A 460 -12.19 -16.50 14.62
N THR A 461 -13.14 -17.41 14.74
CA THR A 461 -14.12 -17.42 15.83
C THR A 461 -14.27 -18.81 16.45
N LEU A 462 -14.46 -18.83 17.76
CA LEU A 462 -14.69 -20.02 18.57
C LEU A 462 -16.18 -20.30 18.71
N SER A 463 -16.60 -21.55 18.56
CA SER A 463 -17.98 -21.94 18.85
C SER A 463 -18.29 -21.72 20.34
N PRO A 464 -19.53 -21.34 20.71
CA PRO A 464 -19.89 -21.11 22.12
C PRO A 464 -19.61 -22.28 23.08
N ASN A 465 -19.64 -23.52 22.57
CA ASN A 465 -19.26 -24.72 23.33
C ASN A 465 -17.74 -25.02 23.36
N GLY A 466 -16.92 -24.24 22.66
CA GLY A 466 -15.46 -24.36 22.61
C GLY A 466 -14.93 -25.53 21.77
N ALA A 467 -15.79 -26.28 21.08
CA ALA A 467 -15.41 -27.51 20.36
C ALA A 467 -14.84 -27.27 18.95
N ASN A 468 -15.17 -26.14 18.32
CA ASN A 468 -14.79 -25.85 16.95
C ASN A 468 -14.34 -24.40 16.79
N ILE A 469 -13.41 -24.20 15.87
CA ILE A 469 -12.98 -22.89 15.38
C ILE A 469 -13.42 -22.77 13.93
N ALA A 470 -13.97 -21.62 13.55
CA ALA A 470 -14.23 -21.28 12.16
C ALA A 470 -13.33 -20.12 11.74
N THR A 471 -12.64 -20.24 10.61
CA THR A 471 -11.76 -19.19 10.08
C THR A 471 -11.76 -19.24 8.56
N SER A 472 -11.56 -18.10 7.89
CA SER A 472 -11.40 -18.10 6.43
C SER A 472 -9.93 -18.24 6.05
N ILE A 473 -9.60 -19.11 5.10
CA ILE A 473 -8.23 -19.36 4.63
C ILE A 473 -8.15 -19.16 3.13
N PHE A 474 -7.21 -18.33 2.69
CA PHE A 474 -6.99 -18.04 1.27
C PHE A 474 -6.14 -19.12 0.61
N ASP A 475 -6.64 -19.62 -0.51
CA ASP A 475 -6.01 -20.62 -1.38
C ASP A 475 -5.47 -19.90 -2.62
N ALA A 476 -4.15 -19.72 -2.68
CA ALA A 476 -3.52 -18.91 -3.73
C ALA A 476 -3.54 -19.55 -5.12
N ASP A 477 -3.57 -20.89 -5.18
CA ASP A 477 -3.63 -21.61 -6.45
C ASP A 477 -5.02 -21.45 -7.08
N ARG A 478 -6.06 -21.39 -6.24
CA ARG A 478 -7.44 -21.15 -6.70
C ARG A 478 -7.82 -19.67 -6.73
N GLY A 479 -7.08 -18.81 -6.06
CA GLY A 479 -7.41 -17.40 -5.84
C GLY A 479 -8.71 -17.19 -5.04
N VAL A 480 -9.13 -18.18 -4.24
CA VAL A 480 -10.38 -18.15 -3.47
C VAL A 480 -10.13 -18.10 -1.97
N LEU A 481 -11.10 -17.59 -1.25
CA LEU A 481 -11.09 -17.56 0.22
C LEU A 481 -12.30 -18.36 0.70
N ASP A 482 -12.05 -19.36 1.53
CA ASP A 482 -13.06 -20.33 1.98
C ASP A 482 -13.06 -20.44 3.51
N ILE A 483 -14.19 -20.83 4.09
CA ILE A 483 -14.35 -21.03 5.53
C ILE A 483 -13.92 -22.46 5.88
N TRP A 484 -13.00 -22.56 6.82
CA TRP A 484 -12.50 -23.80 7.40
C TRP A 484 -13.04 -23.95 8.81
N ILE A 485 -13.45 -25.16 9.15
CA ILE A 485 -13.85 -25.57 10.49
C ILE A 485 -12.76 -26.49 11.03
N ILE A 486 -12.22 -26.14 12.19
CA ILE A 486 -11.12 -26.82 12.85
C ILE A 486 -11.60 -27.31 14.21
N SER A 487 -11.53 -28.62 14.46
CA SER A 487 -11.85 -29.18 15.78
C SER A 487 -10.80 -28.78 16.80
N THR A 488 -11.21 -28.27 17.96
CA THR A 488 -10.30 -27.92 19.06
C THR A 488 -9.79 -29.15 19.82
N THR A 489 -10.44 -30.30 19.64
CA THR A 489 -10.13 -31.56 20.34
C THR A 489 -9.26 -32.47 19.49
N SER A 490 -9.66 -32.75 18.25
CA SER A 490 -8.90 -33.64 17.36
C SER A 490 -7.90 -32.92 16.46
N GLY A 491 -8.03 -31.60 16.30
CA GLY A 491 -7.29 -30.83 15.30
C GLY A 491 -7.76 -31.09 13.86
N ALA A 492 -8.82 -31.89 13.65
CA ALA A 492 -9.32 -32.20 12.32
C ALA A 492 -9.83 -30.93 11.61
N GLU A 493 -9.45 -30.80 10.34
CA GLU A 493 -9.72 -29.64 9.50
C GLU A 493 -10.68 -30.01 8.37
N ARG A 494 -11.66 -29.15 8.09
CA ARG A 494 -12.58 -29.32 6.96
C ARG A 494 -12.97 -27.99 6.33
N ARG A 495 -13.05 -27.98 5.01
CA ARG A 495 -13.59 -26.88 4.21
C ARG A 495 -15.12 -26.89 4.21
N MET A 496 -15.73 -25.71 4.32
CA MET A 496 -17.17 -25.56 4.30
C MET A 496 -17.76 -25.58 2.88
N PHE A 497 -16.97 -25.19 1.88
CA PHE A 497 -17.38 -25.14 0.47
C PHE A 497 -16.37 -25.85 -0.45
N THR A 498 -16.88 -26.43 -1.53
CA THR A 498 -16.06 -27.06 -2.58
C THR A 498 -15.98 -26.20 -3.85
N GLY A 499 -17.02 -25.41 -4.12
CA GLY A 499 -17.17 -24.57 -5.31
C GLY A 499 -16.55 -23.17 -5.22
N PRO A 500 -16.59 -22.40 -6.33
CA PRO A 500 -16.06 -21.04 -6.37
C PRO A 500 -16.84 -20.08 -5.48
N GLY A 501 -16.20 -18.96 -5.15
CA GLY A 501 -16.79 -17.87 -4.38
C GLY A 501 -15.90 -17.45 -3.22
N LEU A 502 -16.31 -16.36 -2.59
CA LEU A 502 -15.71 -15.80 -1.40
C LEU A 502 -16.52 -16.26 -0.18
N GLY A 503 -15.91 -16.91 0.81
CA GLY A 503 -16.51 -17.23 2.11
C GLY A 503 -15.74 -16.58 3.26
N VAL A 504 -16.36 -15.65 3.97
CA VAL A 504 -15.68 -14.75 4.93
C VAL A 504 -16.45 -14.50 6.22
N PHE A 505 -15.70 -14.12 7.27
CA PHE A 505 -16.23 -13.64 8.55
C PHE A 505 -17.29 -14.56 9.16
N PRO A 506 -16.97 -15.84 9.42
CA PRO A 506 -17.90 -16.73 10.10
C PRO A 506 -18.23 -16.21 11.50
N VAL A 507 -19.50 -16.34 11.90
CA VAL A 507 -20.00 -16.11 13.25
C VAL A 507 -20.88 -17.30 13.65
N TRP A 508 -20.62 -17.87 14.81
CA TRP A 508 -21.33 -19.04 15.31
C TRP A 508 -22.72 -18.70 15.83
N SER A 509 -23.67 -19.60 15.58
CA SER A 509 -24.94 -19.59 16.31
C SER A 509 -24.72 -19.89 17.79
N PRO A 510 -25.58 -19.38 18.70
CA PRO A 510 -25.46 -19.62 20.13
C PRO A 510 -25.45 -21.09 20.53
N ASP A 511 -26.13 -21.95 19.76
CA ASP A 511 -26.20 -23.39 19.95
C ASP A 511 -25.00 -24.17 19.36
N SER A 512 -24.04 -23.48 18.75
CA SER A 512 -22.84 -24.04 18.11
C SER A 512 -23.12 -24.97 16.91
N ARG A 513 -24.31 -24.91 16.29
CA ARG A 513 -24.70 -25.82 15.18
C ARG A 513 -24.63 -25.18 13.79
N LYS A 514 -24.69 -23.85 13.71
CA LYS A 514 -24.75 -23.09 12.46
C LYS A 514 -23.70 -21.99 12.43
N LEU A 515 -23.41 -21.54 11.23
CA LEU A 515 -22.63 -20.35 10.96
C LEU A 515 -23.47 -19.38 10.14
N VAL A 516 -23.42 -18.10 10.52
CA VAL A 516 -23.70 -17.00 9.60
C VAL A 516 -22.38 -16.47 9.08
N TYR A 517 -22.32 -16.11 7.81
CA TYR A 517 -21.09 -15.69 7.15
C TYR A 517 -21.39 -14.80 5.95
N GLY A 518 -20.37 -14.04 5.52
CA GLY A 518 -20.41 -13.31 4.26
C GLY A 518 -20.03 -14.22 3.11
N ARG A 519 -20.82 -14.21 2.03
CA ARG A 519 -20.49 -14.88 0.77
C ARG A 519 -20.57 -13.93 -0.42
N GLY A 520 -19.52 -13.89 -1.22
CA GLY A 520 -19.44 -13.06 -2.43
C GLY A 520 -19.30 -13.90 -3.70
N PHE A 521 -19.91 -13.44 -4.78
CA PHE A 521 -19.80 -14.04 -6.10
C PHE A 521 -19.55 -12.96 -7.14
N SER A 522 -18.78 -13.30 -8.18
CA SER A 522 -18.69 -12.51 -9.41
C SER A 522 -18.27 -11.04 -9.22
N GLY A 523 -17.41 -10.76 -8.23
CA GLY A 523 -16.95 -9.39 -7.95
C GLY A 523 -17.97 -8.52 -7.23
N SER A 524 -19.06 -9.13 -6.76
CA SER A 524 -19.99 -8.49 -5.84
C SER A 524 -19.40 -8.47 -4.43
N PRO A 525 -19.71 -7.43 -3.65
CA PRO A 525 -19.50 -7.45 -2.21
C PRO A 525 -20.14 -8.69 -1.54
N PRO A 526 -19.63 -9.12 -0.38
CA PRO A 526 -20.22 -10.22 0.38
C PRO A 526 -21.67 -9.90 0.78
N LYS A 527 -22.54 -10.92 0.70
CA LYS A 527 -23.92 -10.95 1.21
C LYS A 527 -24.03 -11.97 2.32
N LEU A 528 -25.04 -11.87 3.18
CA LEU A 528 -25.18 -12.80 4.30
C LEU A 528 -25.83 -14.13 3.92
N PHE A 529 -25.26 -15.20 4.46
CA PHE A 529 -25.82 -16.55 4.36
C PHE A 529 -25.72 -17.28 5.69
N ILE A 530 -26.66 -18.18 5.94
CA ILE A 530 -26.65 -19.12 7.06
C ILE A 530 -26.51 -20.53 6.51
N LYS A 531 -25.68 -21.36 7.14
CA LYS A 531 -25.60 -22.80 6.86
C LYS A 531 -25.19 -23.56 8.11
N GLY A 532 -25.72 -24.76 8.28
CA GLY A 532 -25.23 -25.66 9.32
C GLY A 532 -23.82 -26.16 9.07
N ILE A 533 -23.20 -26.70 10.12
CA ILE A 533 -21.85 -27.22 10.01
C ILE A 533 -21.79 -28.61 9.34
N ARG A 534 -22.90 -29.34 9.25
CA ARG A 534 -22.92 -30.66 8.58
C ARG A 534 -22.95 -30.49 7.06
N ASP A 535 -22.27 -31.37 6.33
CA ASP A 535 -22.07 -31.21 4.88
C ASP A 535 -23.37 -31.27 4.07
N ASN A 536 -24.39 -31.97 4.58
CA ASN A 536 -25.69 -32.15 3.95
C ASN A 536 -26.70 -31.02 4.22
N GLU A 537 -26.32 -29.99 4.98
CA GLU A 537 -27.24 -28.89 5.29
C GLU A 537 -27.22 -27.82 4.19
N THR A 538 -28.42 -27.45 3.72
CA THR A 538 -28.61 -26.44 2.67
C THR A 538 -28.24 -25.05 3.18
N GLN A 539 -27.58 -24.28 2.32
CA GLN A 539 -27.31 -22.87 2.56
C GLN A 539 -28.55 -22.02 2.31
N GLU A 540 -28.78 -21.08 3.20
CA GLU A 540 -29.87 -20.10 3.11
C GLU A 540 -29.31 -18.70 2.91
N ALA A 541 -29.83 -17.97 1.93
CA ALA A 541 -29.56 -16.54 1.74
C ALA A 541 -30.41 -15.72 2.70
N LEU A 542 -29.80 -14.75 3.37
CA LEU A 542 -30.54 -13.71 4.09
C LEU A 542 -30.80 -12.52 3.15
N PRO A 543 -31.73 -11.61 3.49
CA PRO A 543 -32.05 -10.49 2.61
C PRO A 543 -30.80 -9.66 2.28
N PRO A 544 -30.62 -9.36 0.97
CA PRO A 544 -29.39 -8.73 0.50
C PRO A 544 -29.35 -7.24 0.83
N ASP A 545 -28.14 -6.74 1.04
CA ASP A 545 -27.80 -5.32 1.13
C ASP A 545 -26.56 -5.05 0.27
N PHE A 546 -26.10 -3.82 0.06
CA PHE A 546 -24.96 -3.53 -0.83
C PHE A 546 -23.70 -4.33 -0.45
N PHE A 547 -23.32 -4.31 0.83
CA PHE A 547 -22.18 -4.99 1.40
C PHE A 547 -22.58 -5.50 2.78
N GLN A 548 -22.24 -6.74 3.16
CA GLN A 548 -22.61 -7.30 4.46
C GLN A 548 -21.50 -8.18 5.03
N ILE A 549 -21.02 -7.83 6.23
CA ILE A 549 -20.13 -8.67 7.04
C ILE A 549 -20.81 -8.90 8.40
N PRO A 550 -21.14 -10.15 8.78
CA PRO A 550 -21.69 -10.43 10.09
C PRO A 550 -20.60 -10.27 11.15
N THR A 551 -21.01 -9.86 12.33
CA THR A 551 -20.10 -9.49 13.43
C THR A 551 -20.45 -10.18 14.74
N ASP A 552 -21.74 -10.42 14.96
CA ASP A 552 -22.26 -11.13 16.13
C ASP A 552 -23.64 -11.76 15.88
N TRP A 553 -23.99 -12.76 16.69
CA TRP A 553 -25.30 -13.41 16.73
C TRP A 553 -25.81 -13.36 18.16
N SER A 554 -26.98 -12.73 18.37
CA SER A 554 -27.56 -12.59 19.71
C SER A 554 -27.75 -13.94 20.39
N ARG A 555 -27.58 -13.99 21.71
CA ARG A 555 -27.58 -15.24 22.48
C ARG A 555 -28.89 -16.01 22.46
N ASP A 556 -30.01 -15.31 22.30
CA ASP A 556 -31.33 -15.89 22.12
C ASP A 556 -31.53 -16.50 20.71
N GLY A 557 -30.56 -16.30 19.81
CA GLY A 557 -30.58 -16.80 18.44
C GLY A 557 -31.40 -15.95 17.48
N ARG A 558 -32.00 -14.84 17.93
CA ARG A 558 -32.96 -14.06 17.14
C ARG A 558 -32.31 -13.10 16.15
N PHE A 559 -31.24 -12.42 16.52
CA PHE A 559 -30.65 -11.35 15.72
C PHE A 559 -29.26 -11.71 15.21
N VAL A 560 -29.02 -11.46 13.93
CA VAL A 560 -27.67 -11.39 13.37
C VAL A 560 -27.31 -9.93 13.18
N ALA A 561 -26.25 -9.47 13.84
CA ALA A 561 -25.72 -8.12 13.64
C ALA A 561 -24.64 -8.11 12.57
N PHE A 562 -24.71 -7.13 11.67
CA PHE A 562 -23.74 -6.97 10.59
C PHE A 562 -23.38 -5.51 10.37
N THR A 563 -22.19 -5.31 9.82
CA THR A 563 -21.75 -4.02 9.29
C THR A 563 -21.98 -4.01 7.79
N ASN A 564 -22.52 -2.90 7.27
CA ASN A 564 -22.82 -2.71 5.85
C ASN A 564 -21.67 -2.06 5.04
N THR A 565 -20.47 -2.05 5.61
CA THR A 565 -19.23 -1.46 5.09
C THR A 565 -18.01 -2.24 5.61
N GLY A 566 -16.79 -1.87 5.18
CA GLY A 566 -15.51 -2.40 5.67
C GLY A 566 -15.14 -1.94 7.09
N SER A 567 -13.86 -2.03 7.46
CA SER A 567 -13.37 -1.61 8.79
C SER A 567 -13.47 -0.09 9.00
N VAL A 568 -13.82 0.35 10.22
CA VAL A 568 -13.77 1.78 10.62
C VAL A 568 -12.35 2.34 10.55
N GLN A 569 -11.33 1.50 10.71
CA GLN A 569 -9.92 1.90 10.61
C GLN A 569 -9.52 2.21 9.15
N VAL A 570 -10.32 1.73 8.19
CA VAL A 570 -10.17 2.03 6.76
C VAL A 570 -11.32 2.96 6.40
N GLU A 571 -11.30 4.20 6.93
CA GLU A 571 -12.30 5.26 6.72
C GLU A 571 -12.58 5.60 5.24
N ASN A 572 -11.87 4.99 4.29
CA ASN A 572 -11.59 5.61 3.00
C ASN A 572 -12.58 5.32 1.88
N GLU A 573 -13.62 4.51 2.10
CA GLU A 573 -14.43 4.03 0.97
C GLU A 573 -15.94 4.06 1.20
N MET A 574 -16.47 3.78 2.40
CA MET A 574 -17.92 3.78 2.64
C MET A 574 -18.26 4.12 4.10
N LYS A 575 -19.24 4.99 4.31
CA LYS A 575 -19.87 5.21 5.63
C LYS A 575 -20.71 3.98 6.00
N GLY A 576 -20.53 3.51 7.23
CA GLY A 576 -21.25 2.38 7.79
C GLY A 576 -22.33 2.77 8.77
N ASP A 577 -23.42 2.00 8.77
CA ASP A 577 -24.44 1.99 9.81
C ASP A 577 -24.54 0.57 10.39
N ILE A 578 -25.07 0.47 11.61
CA ILE A 578 -25.33 -0.81 12.25
C ILE A 578 -26.67 -1.35 11.77
N ARG A 579 -26.67 -2.60 11.29
CA ARG A 579 -27.87 -3.28 10.83
C ARG A 579 -28.02 -4.66 11.45
N LEU A 580 -29.27 -5.09 11.60
CA LEU A 580 -29.62 -6.43 12.08
C LEU A 580 -30.44 -7.18 11.03
N VAL A 581 -30.41 -8.52 11.10
CA VAL A 581 -31.42 -9.39 10.53
C VAL A 581 -32.20 -10.05 11.69
N ASP A 582 -33.53 -9.90 11.73
CA ASP A 582 -34.40 -10.57 12.71
C ASP A 582 -34.85 -11.94 12.19
N LEU A 583 -34.15 -13.00 12.61
CA LEU A 583 -34.42 -14.37 12.19
C LEU A 583 -35.78 -14.91 12.69
N ALA A 584 -36.37 -14.30 13.72
CA ALA A 584 -37.68 -14.69 14.22
C ALA A 584 -38.84 -14.00 13.47
N ARG A 585 -38.56 -12.94 12.69
CA ARG A 585 -39.58 -12.16 11.98
C ARG A 585 -39.23 -11.92 10.52
N ASN A 586 -39.61 -12.86 9.67
CA ASN A 586 -39.46 -12.78 8.20
C ASN A 586 -38.04 -12.45 7.70
N ARG A 587 -37.02 -12.49 8.56
CA ARG A 587 -35.62 -12.13 8.27
C ARG A 587 -35.47 -10.68 7.83
N GLU A 588 -36.33 -9.78 8.30
CA GLU A 588 -36.26 -8.36 7.91
C GLU A 588 -34.93 -7.72 8.32
N VAL A 589 -34.41 -6.85 7.45
CA VAL A 589 -33.23 -6.02 7.73
C VAL A 589 -33.68 -4.79 8.50
N ILE A 590 -33.12 -4.61 9.70
CA ILE A 590 -33.43 -3.50 10.60
C ILE A 590 -32.22 -2.56 10.65
N HIS A 591 -32.46 -1.28 10.40
CA HIS A 591 -31.46 -0.22 10.53
C HIS A 591 -31.47 0.30 11.95
N LEU A 592 -30.43 0.00 12.74
CA LEU A 592 -30.36 0.43 14.14
C LEU A 592 -29.83 1.85 14.29
N THR A 593 -28.91 2.25 13.41
CA THR A 593 -28.35 3.60 13.40
C THR A 593 -28.49 4.24 12.03
N SER A 594 -28.58 5.57 12.05
CA SER A 594 -28.65 6.45 10.88
C SER A 594 -28.02 7.81 11.22
N THR A 595 -26.85 7.77 11.87
CA THR A 595 -26.14 8.97 12.35
C THR A 595 -25.26 9.54 11.24
N PRO A 596 -24.71 10.77 11.32
CA PRO A 596 -23.71 11.23 10.34
C PRO A 596 -22.36 10.50 10.43
N PHE A 597 -22.13 9.72 11.49
CA PHE A 597 -20.87 9.05 11.78
C PHE A 597 -20.79 7.68 11.12
N HIS A 598 -19.57 7.13 11.03
CA HIS A 598 -19.33 5.77 10.59
C HIS A 598 -19.36 4.84 11.79
N GLU A 599 -20.34 3.94 11.82
CA GLU A 599 -20.56 2.97 12.89
C GLU A 599 -20.38 1.53 12.36
N ALA A 600 -19.69 0.67 13.13
CA ALA A 600 -19.42 -0.72 12.74
C ALA A 600 -19.09 -1.65 13.91
N SER A 601 -18.81 -2.93 13.60
CA SER A 601 -18.41 -3.98 14.56
C SER A 601 -19.35 -4.12 15.77
N PRO A 602 -20.69 -4.17 15.58
CA PRO A 602 -21.63 -4.32 16.67
C PRO A 602 -21.45 -5.67 17.40
N ALA A 603 -21.61 -5.67 18.72
CA ALA A 603 -21.57 -6.85 19.58
C ALA A 603 -22.59 -6.75 20.71
N PHE A 604 -23.47 -7.74 20.82
CA PHE A 604 -24.50 -7.81 21.85
C PHE A 604 -23.89 -8.16 23.20
N SER A 605 -24.35 -7.50 24.26
CA SER A 605 -24.00 -7.93 25.61
C SER A 605 -24.56 -9.32 25.91
N PRO A 606 -23.92 -10.07 26.83
CA PRO A 606 -24.38 -11.37 27.31
C PRO A 606 -25.80 -11.43 27.86
N ASP A 607 -26.33 -10.32 28.36
CA ASP A 607 -27.71 -10.19 28.86
C ASP A 607 -28.71 -9.71 27.79
N GLY A 608 -28.24 -9.38 26.58
CA GLY A 608 -29.05 -8.93 25.47
C GLY A 608 -29.64 -7.52 25.62
N ARG A 609 -29.21 -6.74 26.62
CA ARG A 609 -29.76 -5.40 26.92
C ARG A 609 -28.87 -4.25 26.46
N TRP A 610 -27.67 -4.54 25.98
CA TRP A 610 -26.71 -3.54 25.52
C TRP A 610 -26.12 -3.94 24.17
N LEU A 611 -25.79 -2.93 23.37
CA LEU A 611 -25.04 -3.08 22.13
C LEU A 611 -23.75 -2.27 22.24
N ALA A 612 -22.61 -2.94 22.18
CA ALA A 612 -21.32 -2.29 22.00
C ALA A 612 -21.00 -2.18 20.51
N PHE A 613 -20.39 -1.09 20.07
CA PHE A 613 -20.02 -0.88 18.67
C PHE A 613 -18.88 0.14 18.57
N THR A 614 -18.27 0.22 17.39
CA THR A 614 -17.26 1.23 17.08
C THR A 614 -17.91 2.40 16.35
N SER A 615 -17.57 3.64 16.69
CA SER A 615 -18.01 4.85 16.00
C SER A 615 -16.86 5.86 15.86
N ASN A 616 -16.87 6.66 14.79
CA ASN A 616 -15.93 7.77 14.61
C ASN A 616 -16.47 9.14 15.09
N GLU A 617 -17.52 9.14 15.90
CA GLU A 617 -18.20 10.36 16.41
C GLU A 617 -17.27 11.36 17.12
N SER A 618 -16.19 10.90 17.75
CA SER A 618 -15.17 11.76 18.37
C SER A 618 -14.10 12.28 17.41
N GLY A 619 -14.23 12.01 16.10
CA GLY A 619 -13.23 12.30 15.08
C GLY A 619 -12.22 11.17 14.84
N ARG A 620 -12.37 10.03 15.53
CA ARG A 620 -11.61 8.79 15.33
C ARG A 620 -12.41 7.60 15.83
N ALA A 621 -12.11 6.40 15.33
CA ALA A 621 -12.75 5.18 15.80
C ALA A 621 -12.55 5.01 17.32
N GLU A 622 -13.65 4.93 18.08
CA GLU A 622 -13.73 4.65 19.52
C GLU A 622 -14.84 3.63 19.79
N VAL A 623 -14.80 2.96 20.95
CA VAL A 623 -15.82 1.99 21.35
C VAL A 623 -16.90 2.70 22.16
N TYR A 624 -18.14 2.54 21.73
CA TYR A 624 -19.33 3.03 22.40
C TYR A 624 -20.23 1.86 22.82
N MET A 625 -21.11 2.12 23.77
CA MET A 625 -22.14 1.20 24.21
C MET A 625 -23.44 1.95 24.48
N GLN A 626 -24.56 1.36 24.07
CA GLN A 626 -25.89 1.94 24.22
C GLN A 626 -26.90 0.85 24.58
N ALA A 627 -27.97 1.22 25.29
CA ALA A 627 -29.01 0.26 25.65
C ALA A 627 -29.71 -0.24 24.38
N PHE A 628 -30.02 -1.54 24.34
CA PHE A 628 -30.66 -2.21 23.23
C PHE A 628 -32.01 -2.78 23.67
N GLU A 629 -33.08 -2.34 23.01
CA GLU A 629 -34.43 -2.85 23.22
C GLU A 629 -34.76 -3.85 22.13
N ALA A 630 -34.83 -5.14 22.49
CA ALA A 630 -35.05 -6.25 21.55
C ALA A 630 -36.51 -6.43 21.07
N GLY A 631 -37.43 -5.51 21.41
CA GLY A 631 -38.88 -5.70 21.28
C GLY A 631 -39.42 -5.93 19.85
N ASN A 632 -40.63 -5.44 19.58
CA ASN A 632 -41.22 -5.61 18.25
C ASN A 632 -40.54 -4.76 17.17
N SER A 633 -39.95 -3.65 17.57
CA SER A 633 -39.15 -2.76 16.74
C SER A 633 -37.79 -2.58 17.41
N PRO A 634 -36.83 -3.48 17.15
CA PRO A 634 -35.52 -3.43 17.78
C PRO A 634 -34.81 -2.11 17.53
N LYS A 635 -34.25 -1.51 18.59
CA LYS A 635 -33.60 -0.20 18.51
C LYS A 635 -32.58 -0.02 19.63
N VAL A 636 -31.62 0.87 19.40
CA VAL A 636 -30.76 1.41 20.45
C VAL A 636 -31.42 2.65 21.07
N VAL A 637 -31.35 2.79 22.39
CA VAL A 637 -32.04 3.86 23.14
C VAL A 637 -31.17 4.45 24.24
N GLY A 638 -31.57 5.62 24.74
CA GLY A 638 -30.92 6.28 25.87
C GLY A 638 -29.56 6.88 25.53
N GLU A 639 -28.80 7.20 26.57
CA GLU A 639 -27.46 7.78 26.46
C GLU A 639 -26.46 6.78 25.85
N ARG A 640 -25.49 7.32 25.10
CA ARG A 640 -24.39 6.58 24.49
C ARG A 640 -23.14 6.74 25.34
N PHE A 641 -22.59 5.64 25.85
CA PHE A 641 -21.45 5.63 26.75
C PHE A 641 -20.16 5.28 26.01
N ILE A 642 -19.08 6.04 26.24
CA ILE A 642 -17.75 5.69 25.71
C ILE A 642 -17.16 4.57 26.56
N VAL A 643 -16.88 3.43 25.94
CA VAL A 643 -16.27 2.26 26.58
C VAL A 643 -14.74 2.29 26.48
N SER A 644 -14.21 2.73 25.33
CA SER A 644 -12.76 2.81 25.14
C SER A 644 -12.39 3.88 24.12
N ARG A 645 -11.39 4.68 24.49
CA ARG A 645 -10.72 5.65 23.61
C ARG A 645 -9.45 5.11 22.97
N HIS A 646 -9.15 3.82 23.06
CA HIS A 646 -7.98 3.25 22.38
C HIS A 646 -8.25 2.93 20.91
N GLY A 647 -9.48 3.17 20.46
CA GLY A 647 -10.01 2.71 19.18
C GLY A 647 -10.21 1.21 19.16
N ALA A 648 -11.06 0.70 18.27
CA ALA A 648 -11.25 -0.73 18.18
C ALA A 648 -11.52 -1.22 16.78
N ALA A 649 -10.95 -2.37 16.48
CA ALA A 649 -11.60 -3.37 15.64
C ALA A 649 -11.93 -4.59 16.51
N SER A 650 -12.97 -5.34 16.13
CA SER A 650 -13.35 -6.63 16.71
C SER A 650 -13.69 -6.58 18.21
N LEU A 651 -14.99 -6.57 18.52
CA LEU A 651 -15.49 -6.57 19.90
C LEU A 651 -15.88 -7.98 20.34
N ARG A 652 -15.43 -8.41 21.53
CA ARG A 652 -15.78 -9.72 22.10
C ARG A 652 -16.11 -9.62 23.57
N TRP A 653 -17.29 -10.06 23.96
CA TRP A 653 -17.69 -10.12 25.36
C TRP A 653 -17.16 -11.38 26.03
N ARG A 654 -16.69 -11.26 27.28
CA ARG A 654 -16.54 -12.43 28.15
C ARG A 654 -17.91 -13.06 28.40
N ARG A 655 -17.98 -14.38 28.55
CA ARG A 655 -19.26 -15.10 28.61
C ARG A 655 -20.18 -14.62 29.75
N ASP A 656 -19.62 -14.14 30.85
CA ASP A 656 -20.37 -13.65 32.01
C ASP A 656 -20.71 -12.15 31.96
N GLY A 657 -20.30 -11.42 30.90
CA GLY A 657 -20.60 -9.99 30.72
C GLY A 657 -19.78 -9.03 31.56
N LYS A 658 -18.77 -9.50 32.30
CA LYS A 658 -17.97 -8.64 33.18
C LYS A 658 -16.80 -7.95 32.48
N GLU A 659 -16.43 -8.39 31.28
CA GLU A 659 -15.38 -7.76 30.47
C GLU A 659 -15.81 -7.70 29.00
N LEU A 660 -15.54 -6.56 28.37
CA LEU A 660 -15.52 -6.41 26.91
C LEU A 660 -14.06 -6.37 26.46
N PHE A 661 -13.70 -7.18 25.46
CA PHE A 661 -12.38 -7.16 24.84
C PHE A 661 -12.42 -6.45 23.50
N CYS A 662 -11.37 -5.70 23.19
CA CYS A 662 -11.19 -5.08 21.88
C CYS A 662 -9.71 -4.98 21.48
N VAL A 663 -9.44 -4.83 20.18
CA VAL A 663 -8.10 -4.51 19.68
C VAL A 663 -7.99 -3.02 19.41
N GLY A 664 -7.13 -2.34 20.18
CA GLY A 664 -6.75 -0.95 20.01
C GLY A 664 -6.21 -0.61 18.63
N ALA A 665 -6.30 0.66 18.25
CA ALA A 665 -5.64 1.17 17.05
C ALA A 665 -4.11 1.00 17.12
N ASP A 666 -3.52 0.90 18.31
CA ASP A 666 -2.11 0.57 18.54
C ASP A 666 -1.76 -0.90 18.29
N GLY A 667 -2.75 -1.77 18.03
CA GLY A 667 -2.58 -3.21 17.87
C GLY A 667 -2.56 -3.99 19.18
N ARG A 668 -2.85 -3.36 20.32
CA ARG A 668 -2.96 -4.04 21.61
C ARG A 668 -4.34 -4.58 21.85
N LEU A 669 -4.41 -5.75 22.48
CA LEU A 669 -5.65 -6.27 23.00
C LEU A 669 -5.91 -5.68 24.40
N TYR A 670 -7.10 -5.10 24.60
CA TYR A 670 -7.54 -4.52 25.86
C TYR A 670 -8.68 -5.33 26.45
N ALA A 671 -8.69 -5.46 27.77
CA ALA A 671 -9.83 -5.91 28.56
C ALA A 671 -10.47 -4.72 29.28
N ILE A 672 -11.75 -4.48 29.05
CA ILE A 672 -12.49 -3.38 29.66
C ILE A 672 -13.48 -4.00 30.65
N PRO A 673 -13.29 -3.82 31.97
CA PRO A 673 -14.27 -4.24 32.96
C PRO A 673 -15.60 -3.50 32.76
N VAL A 674 -16.72 -4.22 32.80
CA VAL A 674 -18.06 -3.63 32.65
C VAL A 674 -19.01 -4.22 33.68
N GLU A 675 -19.77 -3.35 34.35
CA GLU A 675 -20.97 -3.71 35.12
C GLU A 675 -22.20 -3.30 34.29
N LEU A 676 -22.98 -4.29 33.86
CA LEU A 676 -24.19 -4.10 33.02
C LEU A 676 -25.40 -3.60 33.85
N SER A 677 -25.22 -2.50 34.58
CA SER A 677 -26.27 -1.73 35.27
C SER A 677 -26.86 -0.67 34.34
N GLN A 678 -27.88 0.07 34.81
CA GLN A 678 -28.43 1.23 34.10
C GLN A 678 -28.35 2.47 35.01
N PRO A 679 -27.42 3.43 34.74
CA PRO A 679 -26.43 3.45 33.67
C PRO A 679 -25.33 2.37 33.87
N PRO A 680 -24.59 1.98 32.82
CA PRO A 680 -23.56 0.97 32.92
C PRO A 680 -22.32 1.56 33.61
N LYS A 681 -21.61 0.76 34.42
CA LYS A 681 -20.31 1.19 34.96
C LYS A 681 -19.19 0.62 34.11
N ILE A 682 -18.39 1.50 33.54
CA ILE A 682 -17.27 1.15 32.66
C ILE A 682 -15.98 1.37 33.43
N GLY A 683 -15.19 0.31 33.59
CA GLY A 683 -13.88 0.36 34.23
C GLY A 683 -12.79 0.87 33.29
N THR A 684 -11.62 1.17 33.85
CA THR A 684 -10.44 1.55 33.06
C THR A 684 -10.00 0.39 32.16
N PRO A 685 -9.78 0.62 30.85
CA PRO A 685 -9.20 -0.38 29.96
C PRO A 685 -7.85 -0.90 30.46
N VAL A 686 -7.73 -2.22 30.57
CA VAL A 686 -6.52 -2.92 30.99
C VAL A 686 -5.82 -3.49 29.75
N PRO A 687 -4.58 -3.03 29.42
CA PRO A 687 -3.83 -3.61 28.32
C PRO A 687 -3.40 -5.05 28.66
N LEU A 688 -3.54 -5.97 27.70
CA LEU A 688 -3.15 -7.37 27.85
C LEU A 688 -1.83 -7.67 27.11
N PHE A 689 -1.83 -7.62 25.79
CA PHE A 689 -0.64 -7.89 24.96
C PHE A 689 -0.76 -7.26 23.57
N ASP A 690 0.39 -7.08 22.90
CA ASP A 690 0.48 -6.60 21.52
C ASP A 690 0.27 -7.74 20.51
N ILE A 691 -0.56 -7.51 19.48
CA ILE A 691 -0.57 -8.35 18.29
C ILE A 691 0.40 -7.74 17.28
N SER A 692 1.49 -8.47 17.01
CA SER A 692 2.60 -7.99 16.17
C SER A 692 2.12 -7.45 14.81
N LEU A 693 2.81 -6.41 14.30
CA LEU A 693 2.51 -5.85 12.98
C LEU A 693 2.63 -6.90 11.87
N GLN A 694 3.57 -7.84 12.01
CA GLN A 694 3.76 -8.96 11.08
C GLN A 694 2.54 -9.88 11.06
N ALA A 695 1.99 -10.23 12.23
CA ALA A 695 0.76 -11.01 12.30
C ALA A 695 -0.41 -10.24 11.68
N ARG A 696 -0.55 -8.94 11.98
CA ARG A 696 -1.60 -8.07 11.41
C ARG A 696 -1.53 -7.98 9.88
N GLY A 697 -0.34 -7.75 9.34
CA GLY A 697 -0.10 -7.70 7.90
C GLY A 697 -0.25 -9.03 7.16
N ALA A 698 -0.42 -10.15 7.88
CA ALA A 698 -0.59 -11.48 7.30
C ALA A 698 -2.07 -11.94 7.22
N ILE A 699 -3.01 -11.14 7.72
CA ILE A 699 -4.43 -11.54 7.85
C ILE A 699 -5.31 -10.97 6.76
N HIS A 700 -4.95 -9.86 6.10
CA HIS A 700 -5.67 -9.18 5.01
C HIS A 700 -7.19 -9.07 5.21
N ALA A 701 -7.57 -8.68 6.42
CA ALA A 701 -8.92 -8.42 6.89
C ALA A 701 -8.79 -7.60 8.19
N PRO A 702 -9.89 -7.00 8.69
CA PRO A 702 -9.90 -6.44 10.03
C PRO A 702 -9.36 -7.48 11.03
N LEU A 703 -8.43 -7.07 11.91
CA LEU A 703 -7.79 -7.98 12.84
C LEU A 703 -8.85 -8.64 13.73
N GLY A 704 -9.02 -9.95 13.59
CA GLY A 704 -9.93 -10.75 14.39
C GLY A 704 -9.21 -11.48 15.52
N PHE A 705 -9.91 -11.63 16.63
CA PHE A 705 -9.55 -12.55 17.71
C PHE A 705 -10.85 -13.13 18.30
N ASP A 706 -10.71 -14.21 19.05
CA ASP A 706 -11.78 -14.69 19.91
C ASP A 706 -11.24 -15.05 21.30
N VAL A 707 -12.12 -15.28 22.26
CA VAL A 707 -11.76 -15.48 23.66
C VAL A 707 -12.46 -16.71 24.22
N SER A 708 -11.76 -17.45 25.10
CA SER A 708 -12.37 -18.54 25.85
C SER A 708 -13.48 -18.01 26.77
N SER A 709 -14.45 -18.87 27.12
CA SER A 709 -15.60 -18.47 27.92
C SER A 709 -15.25 -17.83 29.27
N ASP A 710 -14.12 -18.24 29.87
CA ASP A 710 -13.60 -17.73 31.14
C ASP A 710 -12.73 -16.46 30.99
N GLY A 711 -12.46 -16.00 29.77
CA GLY A 711 -11.63 -14.83 29.51
C GLY A 711 -10.14 -15.04 29.78
N ARG A 712 -9.64 -16.29 29.89
CA ARG A 712 -8.24 -16.58 30.24
C ARG A 712 -7.33 -16.83 29.03
N ARG A 713 -7.90 -17.32 27.93
CA ARG A 713 -7.15 -17.65 26.70
C ARG A 713 -7.76 -16.92 25.51
N PHE A 714 -6.91 -16.48 24.60
CA PHE A 714 -7.30 -15.76 23.39
C PHE A 714 -6.85 -16.54 22.18
N LEU A 715 -7.74 -16.68 21.21
CA LEU A 715 -7.43 -17.25 19.91
C LEU A 715 -7.02 -16.10 18.99
N VAL A 716 -5.75 -16.06 18.63
CA VAL A 716 -5.18 -14.98 17.83
C VAL A 716 -4.37 -15.52 16.65
N PRO A 717 -4.30 -14.78 15.54
CA PRO A 717 -3.32 -15.02 14.49
C PRO A 717 -1.91 -14.68 14.96
N ILE A 718 -0.94 -15.52 14.61
CA ILE A 718 0.49 -15.30 14.81
C ILE A 718 1.25 -15.39 13.48
N ALA A 719 2.39 -14.71 13.40
CA ALA A 719 3.31 -14.84 12.28
C ALA A 719 4.09 -16.16 12.41
N ALA A 720 3.84 -17.10 11.51
CA ALA A 720 4.46 -18.41 11.44
C ALA A 720 5.81 -18.43 10.69
N THR A 721 6.14 -17.34 9.98
CA THR A 721 7.42 -17.11 9.32
C THR A 721 7.78 -15.62 9.39
N LEU A 722 9.08 -15.34 9.43
CA LEU A 722 9.64 -13.99 9.35
C LEU A 722 9.97 -13.57 7.91
N GLU A 723 9.67 -14.42 6.90
CA GLU A 723 9.87 -14.04 5.50
C GLU A 723 9.11 -12.74 5.17
N PRO A 724 9.82 -11.66 4.81
CA PRO A 724 9.20 -10.38 4.57
C PRO A 724 8.30 -10.43 3.33
N SER A 725 7.27 -9.58 3.36
CA SER A 725 6.49 -9.24 2.17
C SER A 725 7.33 -8.36 1.27
N GLU A 726 7.81 -8.90 0.16
CA GLU A 726 8.67 -8.15 -0.76
C GLU A 726 7.96 -7.89 -2.09
N ILE A 727 8.30 -6.75 -2.69
CA ILE A 727 7.99 -6.49 -4.09
C ILE A 727 9.21 -6.87 -4.90
N VAL A 728 9.02 -7.78 -5.86
CA VAL A 728 10.03 -8.19 -6.83
C VAL A 728 9.91 -7.29 -8.05
N VAL A 729 11.03 -6.78 -8.54
CA VAL A 729 11.13 -6.00 -9.77
C VAL A 729 12.05 -6.72 -10.74
N ILE A 730 11.62 -6.81 -11.99
CA ILE A 730 12.39 -7.33 -13.12
C ILE A 730 12.46 -6.23 -14.18
N GLN A 731 13.65 -5.67 -14.39
CA GLN A 731 13.93 -4.81 -15.52
C GLN A 731 14.31 -5.66 -16.73
N ASN A 732 13.91 -5.23 -17.93
CA ASN A 732 14.08 -5.99 -19.17
C ASN A 732 13.44 -7.39 -19.09
N TRP A 733 12.25 -7.48 -18.48
CA TRP A 733 11.60 -8.75 -18.16
C TRP A 733 11.38 -9.65 -19.39
N GLU A 734 11.17 -9.09 -20.59
CA GLU A 734 10.99 -9.85 -21.83
C GLU A 734 12.23 -10.72 -22.15
N ALA A 735 13.43 -10.27 -21.77
CA ALA A 735 14.65 -11.05 -21.97
C ALA A 735 14.66 -12.35 -21.13
N ALA A 736 13.96 -12.37 -19.98
CA ALA A 736 13.82 -13.56 -19.14
C ALA A 736 12.95 -14.66 -19.79
N LEU A 737 12.13 -14.33 -20.79
CA LEU A 737 11.31 -15.32 -21.49
C LEU A 737 12.13 -16.25 -22.39
N LYS A 738 13.30 -15.78 -22.87
CA LYS A 738 14.15 -16.53 -23.80
C LYS A 738 15.09 -17.51 -23.10
N SER A 739 15.52 -17.19 -21.88
CA SER A 739 16.45 -18.04 -21.12
C SER A 739 15.81 -19.34 -20.59
N GLY A 740 14.48 -19.36 -20.41
CA GLY A 740 13.73 -20.51 -19.91
C GLY A 740 13.54 -21.68 -20.89
N LYS A 741 14.00 -21.57 -22.14
CA LYS A 741 13.96 -22.68 -23.13
C LYS A 741 15.18 -23.60 -23.09
N SER A 742 16.07 -23.41 -22.11
CA SER A 742 17.39 -24.07 -22.03
C SER A 742 17.67 -24.74 -20.68
N GLN A 743 16.63 -25.11 -19.92
CA GLN A 743 16.76 -25.94 -18.72
C GLN A 743 15.88 -27.18 -18.81
#